data_AF-A0A1Q6UAE4-F1
#
_entry.id   AF-A0A1Q6UAE4-F1
#
_cell.length_a   1.000
_cell.length_b   1.000
_cell.length_c   1.000
_cell.angle_alpha   90.00
_cell.angle_beta   90.00
_cell.angle_gamma   90.00
#
_symmetry.space_group_name_H-M   'P 1'
#
loop_
_entity.id
_entity.type
_entity.pdbx_description
1 polymer ?
#
loop_
_entity_poly.entity_id
_entity_poly.type
_entity_poly.pdbx_seq_one_letter_code
_entity_poly.pdbx_strand_id
1 'polypeptide(L)'
;MKKLFFAICFIVFSAVLINPSNAAIKQMRDEIALQQYNADKSMQIKPAVQNRNIPTSFEAFRDFIRERAQKVEKMPMSLIQSASTMNVMDDAAFIASQKQEKSTFEKIYDSAMERLNLLEKQQPRDLINTPALIPQQIKQEQQQAQRQWKKETGIDVVSVTLPTGQSILVPAKEHIPYLTSKIDIMPNGIVRIIETVNLVANGQKLKYGLSKALPKYSVSRDGVKNATIPYLNGVRINGTEVPYRLKDAGDRYLITPQKQFELQPGIYTYEFDYMLDRKLWYYKDRNEFYWDVTGSFWNLVVSQAVATVRLPVDVNPLGQSMFIGYPPKNLTDRYSTITKDRRTNALGFTATTPLFAGEGMHILISIPKAGFIEPDFNKKFEWFIEDYGDIIFSFLGLLAIVSAYLVSWRFINSDANPVRADLQKTPAMLRMLAKGTFDKVSFCSFLLDLFRRNIIDLKADHESLLLIKKTDNLSRLNPLEKKAFRQLIGPKETAVAFNRANALKMKRACKLIEKDTGKRIKLLSLKLNSGYILFSAAMLFLSEAAIAWLNVNTAATMGFLLSATLTAAFYIWILRISFKRRWIGITAKIFAVVMIALSALMMSLHVHAVSTLFILAMIWSIFVYSSLFAKRNGLIKNNIKEAVLFGQKLAANAQAIILGREFKQQQANIYALDAGDRYPKTEEIADDYRLDLMPMVKNLL
;
A
#
# COMPACT_ATOMS: atom_id res chain seq x y z
N MET A 1 -6.88 -7.95 31.27
CA MET A 1 -5.99 -6.81 30.91
C MET A 1 -4.64 -7.24 30.30
N LYS A 2 -4.03 -8.39 30.62
CA LYS A 2 -2.75 -8.84 30.00
C LYS A 2 -2.82 -9.17 28.48
N LYS A 3 -4.00 -9.46 27.91
CA LYS A 3 -4.18 -9.78 26.48
C LYS A 3 -4.02 -8.57 25.54
N LEU A 4 -4.10 -7.36 26.09
CA LEU A 4 -3.98 -6.11 25.34
C LEU A 4 -2.66 -5.39 25.60
N PHE A 5 -1.83 -5.85 26.54
CA PHE A 5 -0.59 -5.15 26.89
C PHE A 5 0.34 -5.01 25.68
N PHE A 6 0.57 -6.08 24.93
CA PHE A 6 1.38 -6.02 23.70
C PHE A 6 0.70 -5.24 22.58
N ALA A 7 -0.63 -5.27 22.48
CA ALA A 7 -1.36 -4.46 21.52
C ALA A 7 -1.27 -2.97 21.87
N ILE A 8 -1.36 -2.61 23.15
CA ILE A 8 -1.21 -1.25 23.65
C ILE A 8 0.23 -0.78 23.51
N CYS A 9 1.22 -1.60 23.86
CA CYS A 9 2.63 -1.28 23.64
C CYS A 9 2.93 -1.10 22.14
N PHE A 10 2.35 -1.92 21.26
CA PHE A 10 2.51 -1.75 19.82
C PHE A 10 1.75 -0.54 19.28
N ILE A 11 0.54 -0.23 19.78
CA ILE A 11 -0.24 0.98 19.44
C ILE A 11 0.47 2.25 19.94
N VAL A 12 1.07 2.21 21.13
CA VAL A 12 1.84 3.32 21.70
C VAL A 12 3.16 3.47 20.94
N PHE A 13 3.85 2.36 20.63
CA PHE A 13 5.08 2.39 19.83
C PHE A 13 4.83 2.85 18.40
N SER A 14 3.73 2.41 17.78
CA SER A 14 3.31 2.88 16.47
C SER A 14 2.86 4.34 16.54
N ALA A 15 2.00 4.75 17.48
CA ALA A 15 1.57 6.13 17.65
C ALA A 15 2.74 7.11 17.91
N VAL A 16 3.78 6.67 18.62
CA VAL A 16 5.00 7.46 18.86
C VAL A 16 5.88 7.57 17.59
N LEU A 17 5.88 6.56 16.72
CA LEU A 17 6.57 6.59 15.42
C LEU A 17 5.78 7.27 14.29
N ILE A 18 4.47 7.49 14.47
CA ILE A 18 3.50 7.82 13.42
C ILE A 18 3.30 9.34 13.18
N ASN A 19 3.95 10.22 13.94
CA ASN A 19 3.68 11.67 13.86
C ASN A 19 4.73 12.59 13.16
N PRO A 20 5.53 12.16 12.16
CA PRO A 20 6.46 13.09 11.50
C PRO A 20 5.82 13.88 10.34
N SER A 21 4.84 13.36 9.60
CA SER A 21 4.38 14.00 8.34
C SER A 21 3.56 15.27 8.54
N ASN A 22 2.61 15.27 9.49
CA ASN A 22 1.85 16.48 9.83
C ASN A 22 2.70 17.49 10.63
N ALA A 23 3.66 17.01 11.42
CA ALA A 23 4.60 17.86 12.14
C ALA A 23 5.59 18.52 11.16
N ALA A 24 6.10 17.79 10.17
CA ALA A 24 7.00 18.30 9.14
C ALA A 24 6.30 19.30 8.21
N ILE A 25 5.07 19.04 7.76
CA ILE A 25 4.29 20.00 6.96
C ILE A 25 3.98 21.27 7.78
N LYS A 26 3.66 21.13 9.07
CA LYS A 26 3.38 22.27 9.96
C LYS A 26 4.65 23.06 10.29
N GLN A 27 5.74 22.39 10.63
CA GLN A 27 7.04 22.99 10.92
C GLN A 27 7.65 23.66 9.68
N MET A 28 7.46 23.09 8.48
CA MET A 28 7.85 23.73 7.21
C MET A 28 6.94 24.90 6.85
N ARG A 29 5.63 24.85 7.14
CA ARG A 29 4.73 26.00 6.98
C ARG A 29 5.14 27.14 7.91
N ASP A 30 5.55 26.81 9.14
CA ASP A 30 6.04 27.77 10.13
C ASP A 30 7.42 28.33 9.71
N GLU A 31 8.32 27.54 9.11
CA GLU A 31 9.59 28.02 8.53
C GLU A 31 9.37 28.93 7.31
N ILE A 32 8.40 28.61 6.43
CA ILE A 32 7.98 29.46 5.30
C ILE A 32 7.38 30.77 5.82
N ALA A 33 6.55 30.72 6.86
CA ALA A 33 6.00 31.90 7.51
C ALA A 33 7.08 32.73 8.21
N LEU A 34 8.10 32.09 8.80
CA LEU A 34 9.25 32.75 9.42
C LEU A 34 10.14 33.41 8.35
N GLN A 35 10.33 32.77 7.18
CA GLN A 35 11.06 33.35 6.05
C GLN A 35 10.31 34.51 5.40
N GLN A 36 8.98 34.42 5.26
CA GLN A 36 8.14 35.54 4.82
C GLN A 36 8.14 36.68 5.84
N TYR A 37 8.04 36.37 7.14
CA TYR A 37 8.14 37.35 8.22
C TYR A 37 9.51 38.04 8.25
N ASN A 38 10.61 37.32 8.05
CA ASN A 38 11.95 37.89 7.97
C ASN A 38 12.16 38.72 6.70
N ALA A 39 11.54 38.34 5.57
CA ALA A 39 11.52 39.13 4.34
C ALA A 39 10.74 40.46 4.53
N ASP A 40 9.57 40.42 5.19
CA ASP A 40 8.78 41.61 5.51
C ASP A 40 9.45 42.50 6.57
N LYS A 41 10.13 41.91 7.55
CA LYS A 41 10.89 42.66 8.57
C LYS A 41 12.13 43.35 7.99
N SER A 42 12.71 42.79 6.91
CA SER A 42 13.78 43.45 6.14
C SER A 42 13.27 44.61 5.27
N MET A 43 11.94 44.79 5.14
CA MET A 43 11.27 45.92 4.49
C MET A 43 10.73 46.97 5.50
N GLN A 44 11.39 47.17 6.65
CA GLN A 44 11.10 48.37 7.46
C GLN A 44 11.78 49.61 6.88
N ILE A 45 10.92 50.49 6.37
CA ILE A 45 11.18 51.76 5.71
C ILE A 45 12.07 52.68 6.58
N LYS A 46 13.26 53.02 6.07
CA LYS A 46 13.99 54.24 6.47
C LYS A 46 13.70 55.35 5.45
N PRO A 47 13.56 56.61 5.90
CA PRO A 47 13.12 57.72 5.05
C PRO A 47 14.18 58.09 4.01
N ALA A 48 13.68 58.65 2.91
CA ALA A 48 14.39 58.91 1.67
C ALA A 48 15.65 59.76 1.84
N VAL A 49 16.77 59.25 1.33
CA VAL A 49 17.89 60.07 0.86
C VAL A 49 17.92 59.95 -0.66
N GLN A 50 17.62 61.07 -1.32
CA GLN A 50 17.66 61.27 -2.76
C GLN A 50 19.09 61.07 -3.28
N ASN A 51 19.28 60.06 -4.12
CA ASN A 51 19.78 60.16 -5.51
C ASN A 51 20.37 58.82 -5.97
N ARG A 52 19.68 58.19 -6.92
CA ARG A 52 20.23 57.66 -8.19
C ARG A 52 19.08 57.01 -8.96
N ASN A 53 18.69 57.67 -10.04
CA ASN A 53 17.51 57.40 -10.86
C ASN A 53 17.46 55.93 -11.33
N ILE A 54 16.38 55.24 -10.96
CA ILE A 54 15.97 53.96 -11.55
C ILE A 54 15.00 54.32 -12.69
N PRO A 55 15.21 53.83 -13.93
CA PRO A 55 14.32 54.16 -15.03
C PRO A 55 12.97 53.45 -14.90
N THR A 56 11.88 54.21 -14.95
CA THR A 56 10.49 53.75 -14.74
C THR A 56 9.74 53.44 -16.04
N SER A 57 10.37 53.57 -17.21
CA SER A 57 9.79 53.25 -18.51
C SER A 57 10.59 52.17 -19.26
N PHE A 58 9.89 51.39 -20.09
CA PHE A 58 10.45 50.30 -20.90
C PHE A 58 11.57 50.77 -21.84
N GLU A 59 11.50 52.01 -22.33
CA GLU A 59 12.52 52.59 -23.21
C GLU A 59 13.81 52.91 -22.46
N ALA A 60 13.72 53.42 -21.23
CA ALA A 60 14.91 53.74 -20.44
C ALA A 60 15.56 52.48 -19.81
N PHE A 61 14.79 51.41 -19.57
CA PHE A 61 15.35 50.10 -19.21
C PHE A 61 16.05 49.43 -20.41
N ARG A 62 15.51 49.59 -21.63
CA ARG A 62 16.12 49.10 -22.87
C ARG A 62 17.49 49.76 -23.12
N ASP A 63 17.60 51.06 -22.89
CA ASP A 63 18.86 51.79 -23.03
C ASP A 63 19.86 51.45 -21.92
N PHE A 64 19.40 51.21 -20.69
CA PHE A 64 20.23 50.72 -19.59
C PHE A 64 20.82 49.31 -19.85
N ILE A 65 20.04 48.41 -20.45
CA ILE A 65 20.51 47.08 -20.86
C ILE A 65 21.47 47.18 -22.06
N ARG A 66 21.24 48.11 -22.99
CA ARG A 66 22.11 48.38 -24.14
C ARG A 66 23.49 48.92 -23.71
N GLU A 67 23.53 49.82 -22.73
CA GLU A 67 24.77 50.38 -22.17
C GLU A 67 25.58 49.32 -21.39
N ARG A 68 24.91 48.41 -20.67
CA ARG A 68 25.58 47.30 -19.97
C ARG A 68 26.01 46.16 -20.88
N ALA A 69 25.34 45.96 -22.02
CA ALA A 69 25.76 45.00 -23.03
C ALA A 69 27.09 45.40 -23.72
N GLN A 70 27.49 46.68 -23.66
CA GLN A 70 28.80 47.14 -24.12
C GLN A 70 29.97 46.81 -23.17
N LYS A 71 29.70 46.37 -21.94
CA LYS A 71 30.72 45.90 -20.97
C LYS A 71 30.90 44.37 -20.94
N VAL A 72 30.55 43.70 -22.02
CA VAL A 72 30.93 42.29 -22.25
C VAL A 72 32.24 42.31 -23.02
N GLU A 73 33.32 41.84 -22.39
CA GLU A 73 34.60 41.65 -23.09
C GLU A 73 34.42 40.70 -24.29
N LYS A 74 34.74 41.22 -25.48
CA LYS A 74 35.06 40.45 -26.68
C LYS A 74 36.37 40.97 -27.26
N MET A 75 37.20 40.05 -27.74
CA MET A 75 38.47 40.30 -28.45
C MET A 75 38.32 41.39 -29.55
N PRO A 76 39.35 42.21 -29.78
CA PRO A 76 39.22 43.48 -30.48
C PRO A 76 38.92 43.34 -31.98
N MET A 77 38.00 44.19 -32.42
CA MET A 77 37.44 44.34 -33.77
C MET A 77 38.23 45.37 -34.59
N SER A 78 39.55 45.45 -34.39
CA SER A 78 40.46 46.34 -35.14
C SER A 78 40.73 45.87 -36.58
N LEU A 79 40.07 44.80 -37.02
CA LEU A 79 40.22 44.21 -38.36
C LEU A 79 39.04 44.48 -39.30
N ILE A 80 38.00 45.22 -38.87
CA ILE A 80 36.85 45.55 -39.73
C ILE A 80 36.49 47.05 -39.60
N GLN A 81 37.53 47.88 -39.55
CA GLN A 81 37.46 49.30 -39.88
C GLN A 81 38.33 49.51 -41.12
N SER A 82 37.75 49.31 -42.29
CA SER A 82 38.25 49.94 -43.49
C SER A 82 37.07 50.27 -44.40
N ALA A 83 36.94 51.58 -44.68
CA ALA A 83 36.01 52.22 -45.58
C ALA A 83 34.58 52.48 -45.06
N SER A 84 34.50 53.56 -44.27
CA SER A 84 33.53 54.66 -44.36
C SER A 84 32.79 54.82 -45.70
N THR A 85 31.49 55.17 -45.68
CA THR A 85 30.96 56.55 -45.92
C THR A 85 29.41 56.62 -45.89
N MET A 86 28.91 57.65 -45.18
CA MET A 86 27.72 58.51 -45.40
C MET A 86 26.35 58.00 -45.92
N ASN A 87 25.34 58.38 -45.12
CA ASN A 87 24.04 59.02 -45.41
C ASN A 87 23.09 58.59 -46.57
N VAL A 88 21.91 58.15 -46.13
CA VAL A 88 20.51 58.48 -46.51
C VAL A 88 20.09 58.48 -47.98
N MET A 89 19.15 57.58 -48.32
CA MET A 89 18.03 57.87 -49.21
C MET A 89 16.84 56.94 -48.89
N ASP A 90 15.65 57.53 -48.76
CA ASP A 90 14.36 56.81 -48.76
C ASP A 90 14.22 56.08 -50.10
N ASP A 91 14.10 54.76 -50.05
CA ASP A 91 13.80 53.97 -51.22
C ASP A 91 12.73 52.94 -50.86
N ALA A 92 11.57 53.01 -51.54
CA ALA A 92 10.45 52.09 -51.35
C ALA A 92 10.82 50.62 -51.67
N ALA A 93 12.03 50.38 -52.18
CA ALA A 93 12.65 49.06 -52.32
C ALA A 93 13.18 48.46 -51.00
N PHE A 94 13.52 49.27 -49.99
CA PHE A 94 14.01 48.78 -48.68
C PHE A 94 12.89 48.08 -47.88
N ILE A 95 11.66 48.60 -47.95
CA ILE A 95 10.46 47.97 -47.35
C ILE A 95 10.12 46.64 -48.05
N ALA A 96 10.41 46.50 -49.35
CA ALA A 96 10.21 45.24 -50.07
C ALA A 96 11.26 44.16 -49.72
N SER A 97 12.45 44.56 -49.25
CA SER A 97 13.54 43.64 -48.88
C SER A 97 13.42 43.03 -47.47
N GLN A 98 12.55 43.55 -46.60
CA GLN A 98 12.24 42.91 -45.31
C GLN A 98 11.33 41.68 -45.42
N LYS A 99 10.87 41.31 -46.62
CA LYS A 99 10.12 40.07 -46.86
C LYS A 99 10.95 38.78 -46.81
N GLN A 100 12.22 38.86 -46.40
CA GLN A 100 13.11 37.70 -46.28
C GLN A 100 13.85 37.61 -44.93
N GLU A 101 13.27 38.13 -43.84
CA GLU A 101 13.54 37.48 -42.56
C GLU A 101 12.66 36.24 -42.43
N LYS A 102 13.30 35.07 -42.49
CA LYS A 102 12.69 33.78 -42.16
C LYS A 102 11.83 33.92 -40.92
N SER A 103 10.57 33.53 -41.01
CA SER A 103 9.66 33.55 -39.86
C SER A 103 10.27 32.76 -38.69
N THR A 104 9.86 33.03 -37.44
CA THR A 104 10.27 32.21 -36.28
C THR A 104 10.07 30.72 -36.56
N PHE A 105 9.03 30.39 -37.35
CA PHE A 105 8.74 29.05 -37.85
C PHE A 105 9.80 28.51 -38.83
N GLU A 106 10.26 29.27 -39.82
CA GLU A 106 11.35 28.86 -40.72
C GLU A 106 12.69 28.72 -40.00
N LYS A 107 12.99 29.60 -39.04
CA LYS A 107 14.20 29.49 -38.20
C LYS A 107 14.18 28.21 -37.34
N ILE A 108 13.00 27.86 -36.81
CA ILE A 108 12.74 26.59 -36.10
C ILE A 108 12.87 25.39 -37.04
N TYR A 109 12.37 25.49 -38.27
CA TYR A 109 12.41 24.42 -39.27
C TYR A 109 13.84 24.13 -39.74
N ASP A 110 14.62 25.16 -40.05
CA ASP A 110 15.99 25.01 -40.54
C ASP A 110 16.92 24.44 -39.47
N SER A 111 16.80 24.91 -38.22
CA SER A 111 17.56 24.37 -37.09
C SER A 111 17.22 22.90 -36.81
N ALA A 112 15.94 22.51 -36.97
CA ALA A 112 15.53 21.11 -36.88
C ALA A 112 16.10 20.24 -38.02
N MET A 113 16.17 20.77 -39.24
CA MET A 113 16.74 20.07 -40.40
C MET A 113 18.25 19.89 -40.33
N GLU A 114 18.97 20.89 -39.84
CA GLU A 114 20.43 20.82 -39.63
C GLU A 114 20.80 19.71 -38.60
N ARG A 115 20.00 19.58 -37.54
CA ARG A 115 20.20 18.58 -36.48
C ARG A 115 20.06 17.13 -36.95
N LEU A 116 19.17 16.87 -37.90
CA LEU A 116 18.99 15.54 -38.49
C LEU A 116 20.18 15.12 -39.36
N ASN A 117 20.77 16.06 -40.08
CA ASN A 117 21.98 15.82 -40.87
C ASN A 117 23.22 15.60 -39.97
N LEU A 118 23.23 16.18 -38.76
CA LEU A 118 24.31 16.00 -37.78
C LEU A 118 24.23 14.66 -37.03
N LEU A 119 23.01 14.16 -36.76
CA LEU A 119 22.76 12.84 -36.14
C LEU A 119 23.25 11.66 -37.00
N GLU A 120 23.42 11.86 -38.31
CA GLU A 120 23.96 10.85 -39.23
C GLU A 120 25.50 10.76 -39.18
N LYS A 121 26.18 11.74 -38.57
CA LYS A 121 27.65 11.89 -38.65
C LYS A 121 28.42 11.69 -37.34
N GLN A 122 27.79 11.36 -36.21
CA GLN A 122 28.48 11.28 -34.91
C GLN A 122 28.47 9.87 -34.29
N GLN A 123 29.66 9.29 -34.11
CA GLN A 123 29.88 8.11 -33.26
C GLN A 123 29.73 8.50 -31.77
N PRO A 124 29.10 7.65 -30.94
CA PRO A 124 28.78 7.98 -29.55
C PRO A 124 30.02 7.91 -28.63
N ARG A 125 30.16 8.92 -27.76
CA ARG A 125 31.00 8.84 -26.54
C ARG A 125 30.13 8.44 -25.36
N ASP A 126 30.61 7.45 -24.60
CA ASP A 126 29.90 6.78 -23.51
C ASP A 126 29.59 7.68 -22.32
N LEU A 127 28.32 7.67 -21.89
CA LEU A 127 27.88 8.03 -20.53
C LEU A 127 26.78 7.05 -20.06
N ILE A 128 27.24 5.95 -19.45
CA ILE A 128 26.69 5.16 -18.31
C ILE A 128 25.25 4.58 -18.37
N ASN A 129 25.22 3.25 -18.56
CA ASN A 129 24.25 2.17 -18.26
C ASN A 129 22.98 2.41 -17.39
N THR A 130 21.77 2.19 -17.95
CA THR A 130 20.75 1.16 -17.56
C THR A 130 19.58 1.10 -18.61
N PRO A 131 18.67 0.09 -18.63
CA PRO A 131 18.25 -0.59 -19.85
C PRO A 131 17.04 0.05 -20.57
N ALA A 132 17.00 -0.21 -21.87
CA ALA A 132 16.09 0.36 -22.85
C ALA A 132 14.75 -0.38 -23.01
N LEU A 133 13.71 0.40 -23.31
CA LEU A 133 12.48 0.08 -24.07
C LEU A 133 11.87 1.46 -24.43
N ILE A 134 11.63 1.93 -25.65
CA ILE A 134 11.50 1.38 -27.02
C ILE A 134 11.96 2.49 -28.01
N PRO A 135 13.05 2.32 -28.79
CA PRO A 135 13.49 3.37 -29.74
C PRO A 135 12.72 3.42 -31.07
N GLN A 136 12.10 2.32 -31.52
CA GLN A 136 11.58 2.22 -32.90
C GLN A 136 10.26 2.95 -33.13
N GLN A 137 9.34 2.90 -32.16
CA GLN A 137 8.01 3.51 -32.27
C GLN A 137 8.10 5.06 -32.21
N ILE A 138 8.97 5.57 -31.33
CA ILE A 138 9.28 7.00 -31.21
C ILE A 138 9.94 7.53 -32.48
N LYS A 139 10.83 6.75 -33.11
CA LYS A 139 11.49 7.13 -34.37
C LYS A 139 10.51 7.24 -35.54
N GLN A 140 9.47 6.40 -35.57
CA GLN A 140 8.38 6.49 -36.56
C GLN A 140 7.46 7.69 -36.30
N GLU A 141 7.07 7.93 -35.04
CA GLU A 141 6.28 9.13 -34.67
C GLU A 141 7.05 10.42 -34.94
N GLN A 142 8.37 10.46 -34.72
CA GLN A 142 9.23 11.59 -35.08
C GLN A 142 9.24 11.84 -36.58
N GLN A 143 9.45 10.80 -37.40
CA GLN A 143 9.45 10.95 -38.86
C GLN A 143 8.07 11.36 -39.38
N GLN A 144 6.99 10.93 -38.75
CA GLN A 144 5.63 11.37 -39.05
C GLN A 144 5.41 12.83 -38.66
N ALA A 145 5.77 13.25 -37.45
CA ALA A 145 5.69 14.64 -37.01
C ALA A 145 6.50 15.57 -37.93
N GLN A 146 7.71 15.12 -38.32
CA GLN A 146 8.57 15.84 -39.24
C GLN A 146 7.99 15.94 -40.66
N ARG A 147 7.37 14.87 -41.19
CA ARG A 147 6.67 14.89 -42.48
C ARG A 147 5.39 15.72 -42.45
N GLN A 148 4.67 15.70 -41.32
CA GLN A 148 3.46 16.48 -41.10
C GLN A 148 3.76 17.98 -41.02
N TRP A 149 4.91 18.35 -40.44
CA TRP A 149 5.38 19.75 -40.42
C TRP A 149 5.88 20.23 -41.79
N LYS A 150 6.49 19.36 -42.60
CA LYS A 150 6.94 19.68 -43.96
C LYS A 150 5.81 19.89 -44.97
N LYS A 151 4.61 19.37 -44.72
CA LYS A 151 3.50 19.33 -45.69
C LYS A 151 2.53 20.51 -45.62
N GLU A 152 2.56 21.32 -44.57
CA GLU A 152 1.54 22.34 -44.34
C GLU A 152 2.07 23.74 -44.63
N THR A 153 2.03 24.13 -45.90
CA THR A 153 2.06 25.55 -46.28
C THR A 153 0.64 26.10 -46.11
N GLY A 154 0.36 26.62 -44.90
CA GLY A 154 -0.95 27.18 -44.52
C GLY A 154 -1.38 26.82 -43.09
N ILE A 155 -0.49 26.97 -42.11
CA ILE A 155 -0.82 26.67 -40.71
C ILE A 155 -1.44 27.93 -40.08
N ASP A 156 -2.67 27.81 -39.58
CA ASP A 156 -3.30 28.84 -38.78
C ASP A 156 -2.41 29.17 -37.57
N VAL A 157 -2.23 30.46 -37.28
CA VAL A 157 -1.42 30.93 -36.15
C VAL A 157 -2.30 31.55 -35.08
N VAL A 158 -1.92 31.38 -33.83
CA VAL A 158 -2.55 31.99 -32.66
C VAL A 158 -1.52 32.83 -31.90
N SER A 159 -1.97 33.95 -31.35
CA SER A 159 -1.13 34.81 -30.51
C SER A 159 -1.10 34.27 -29.08
N VAL A 160 0.08 33.90 -28.58
CA VAL A 160 0.30 33.47 -27.19
C VAL A 160 1.06 34.54 -26.45
N THR A 161 0.50 35.02 -25.34
CA THR A 161 1.20 35.92 -24.42
C THR A 161 2.14 35.10 -23.54
N LEU A 162 3.44 35.35 -23.66
CA LEU A 162 4.46 34.77 -22.81
C LEU A 162 4.39 35.35 -21.38
N PRO A 163 4.93 34.65 -20.37
CA PRO A 163 5.04 35.20 -19.01
C PRO A 163 5.82 36.52 -18.92
N THR A 164 6.63 36.84 -19.94
CA THR A 164 7.35 38.12 -20.06
C THR A 164 6.45 39.29 -20.49
N GLY A 165 5.18 39.05 -20.80
CA GLY A 165 4.24 40.04 -21.35
C GLY A 165 4.33 40.21 -22.88
N GLN A 166 5.29 39.55 -23.53
CA GLN A 166 5.43 39.58 -24.98
C GLN A 166 4.45 38.60 -25.63
N SER A 167 3.71 39.06 -26.64
CA SER A 167 2.91 38.20 -27.49
C SER A 167 3.74 37.65 -28.65
N ILE A 168 3.71 36.33 -28.83
CA ILE A 168 4.34 35.64 -29.97
C ILE A 168 3.28 34.93 -30.80
N LEU A 169 3.47 34.90 -32.12
CA LEU A 169 2.64 34.09 -33.01
C LEU A 169 3.18 32.66 -33.04
N VAL A 170 2.31 31.69 -32.78
CA VAL A 170 2.65 30.26 -32.78
C VAL A 170 1.63 29.46 -33.59
N PRO A 171 1.99 28.27 -34.09
CA PRO A 171 1.06 27.37 -34.77
C PRO A 171 -0.17 27.03 -33.91
N ALA A 172 -1.36 26.99 -34.49
CA ALA A 172 -2.61 26.53 -33.86
C ALA A 172 -2.68 25.00 -33.72
N LYS A 173 -1.54 24.36 -33.40
CA LYS A 173 -1.39 22.92 -33.18
C LYS A 173 -1.06 22.64 -31.73
N GLU A 174 -1.33 21.42 -31.27
CA GLU A 174 -0.98 21.04 -29.90
C GLU A 174 0.53 20.99 -29.69
N HIS A 175 1.01 21.94 -28.90
CA HIS A 175 2.39 22.04 -28.49
C HIS A 175 2.50 22.96 -27.27
N ILE A 176 3.71 23.05 -26.73
CA ILE A 176 4.08 23.92 -25.63
C ILE A 176 4.92 25.06 -26.21
N PRO A 177 4.32 26.22 -26.49
CA PRO A 177 5.06 27.42 -26.91
C PRO A 177 6.22 27.77 -25.98
N TYR A 178 5.98 27.67 -24.68
CA TYR A 178 6.91 28.17 -23.68
C TYR A 178 6.80 27.38 -22.39
N LEU A 179 7.94 26.92 -21.89
CA LEU A 179 8.08 26.24 -20.61
C LEU A 179 9.11 26.98 -19.78
N THR A 180 8.71 27.41 -18.58
CA THR A 180 9.63 27.91 -17.55
C THR A 180 9.58 27.01 -16.34
N SER A 181 10.75 26.64 -15.82
CA SER A 181 10.87 25.96 -14.52
C SER A 181 11.68 26.81 -13.56
N LYS A 182 11.06 27.24 -12.46
CA LYS A 182 11.76 27.89 -11.35
C LYS A 182 12.05 26.83 -10.29
N ILE A 183 13.33 26.64 -10.01
CA ILE A 183 13.83 25.57 -9.15
C ILE A 183 14.55 26.22 -7.98
N ASP A 184 13.96 26.12 -6.79
CA ASP A 184 14.56 26.59 -5.55
C ASP A 184 15.12 25.40 -4.78
N ILE A 185 16.44 25.36 -4.61
CA ILE A 185 17.12 24.35 -3.80
C ILE A 185 17.29 24.91 -2.40
N MET A 186 16.63 24.28 -1.41
CA MET A 186 16.65 24.72 -0.03
C MET A 186 17.88 24.17 0.72
N PRO A 187 18.33 24.82 1.83
CA PRO A 187 19.50 24.36 2.60
C PRO A 187 19.37 22.94 3.18
N ASN A 188 18.14 22.47 3.42
CA ASN A 188 17.85 21.11 3.89
C ASN A 188 17.82 20.06 2.76
N GLY A 189 18.08 20.49 1.51
CA GLY A 189 18.12 19.64 0.33
C GLY A 189 16.78 19.36 -0.35
N ILE A 190 15.68 19.91 0.17
CA ILE A 190 14.39 19.88 -0.51
C ILE A 190 14.43 20.82 -1.71
N VAL A 191 13.86 20.39 -2.82
CA VAL A 191 13.79 21.15 -4.07
C VAL A 191 12.35 21.51 -4.36
N ARG A 192 12.03 22.81 -4.37
CA ARG A 192 10.73 23.30 -4.83
C ARG A 192 10.81 23.65 -6.31
N ILE A 193 9.84 23.18 -7.08
CA ILE A 193 9.77 23.39 -8.52
C ILE A 193 8.42 24.01 -8.85
N ILE A 194 8.46 25.18 -9.49
CA ILE A 194 7.29 25.84 -10.08
C ILE A 194 7.47 25.84 -11.60
N GLU A 195 6.68 25.03 -12.28
CA GLU A 195 6.68 24.93 -13.74
C GLU A 195 5.49 25.68 -14.34
N THR A 196 5.77 26.70 -15.13
CA THR A 196 4.78 27.43 -15.93
C THR A 196 4.84 26.92 -17.37
N VAL A 197 3.74 26.32 -17.83
CA VAL A 197 3.60 25.70 -19.16
C VAL A 197 2.53 26.44 -19.94
N ASN A 198 2.95 27.21 -20.94
CA ASN A 198 2.04 27.77 -21.92
C ASN A 198 1.71 26.68 -22.93
N LEU A 199 0.43 26.46 -23.18
CA LEU A 199 -0.10 25.30 -23.88
C LEU A 199 -1.09 25.76 -24.95
N VAL A 200 -0.93 25.25 -26.17
CA VAL A 200 -1.96 25.34 -27.21
C VAL A 200 -2.69 24.00 -27.24
N ALA A 201 -4.00 24.00 -27.02
CA ALA A 201 -4.86 22.82 -27.07
C ALA A 201 -5.73 22.88 -28.35
N ASN A 202 -5.87 21.76 -29.06
CA ASN A 202 -6.78 21.65 -30.22
C ASN A 202 -7.82 20.52 -30.05
N GLY A 203 -7.83 19.86 -28.89
CA GLY A 203 -8.80 18.82 -28.54
C GLY A 203 -8.38 17.40 -28.90
N GLN A 204 -7.12 17.18 -29.29
CA GLN A 204 -6.57 15.86 -29.62
C GLN A 204 -5.89 15.21 -28.40
N LYS A 205 -4.57 15.37 -28.26
CA LYS A 205 -3.78 14.82 -27.14
C LYS A 205 -4.10 15.52 -25.82
N LEU A 206 -4.55 16.77 -25.86
CA LEU A 206 -4.78 17.61 -24.67
C LEU A 206 -6.24 17.68 -24.23
N LYS A 207 -7.12 16.87 -24.82
CA LYS A 207 -8.56 16.87 -24.52
C LYS A 207 -8.87 16.79 -23.02
N TYR A 208 -8.11 16.00 -22.25
CA TYR A 208 -8.34 15.79 -20.81
C TYR A 208 -7.31 16.46 -19.89
N GLY A 209 -6.59 17.45 -20.41
CA GLY A 209 -5.62 18.22 -19.64
C GLY A 209 -4.21 17.67 -19.68
N LEU A 210 -3.32 18.48 -19.10
CA LEU A 210 -1.90 18.19 -19.05
C LEU A 210 -1.59 17.46 -17.75
N SER A 211 -1.03 16.26 -17.86
CA SER A 211 -0.49 15.51 -16.72
C SER A 211 1.03 15.64 -16.68
N LYS A 212 1.61 15.74 -15.48
CA LYS A 212 3.08 15.76 -15.29
C LYS A 212 3.53 14.44 -14.68
N ALA A 213 4.58 13.86 -15.23
CA ALA A 213 5.24 12.69 -14.66
C ALA A 213 6.50 13.12 -13.89
N LEU A 214 6.68 12.53 -12.71
CA LEU A 214 7.84 12.71 -11.84
C LEU A 214 8.52 11.34 -11.66
N PRO A 215 9.85 11.25 -11.81
CA PRO A 215 10.54 9.97 -11.65
C PRO A 215 10.50 9.52 -10.19
N LYS A 216 10.11 8.25 -9.95
CA LYS A 216 10.05 7.65 -8.61
C LYS A 216 11.42 7.35 -8.04
N TYR A 217 12.39 7.12 -8.93
CA TYR A 217 13.76 6.84 -8.57
C TYR A 217 14.73 7.72 -9.35
N SER A 218 15.82 8.09 -8.69
CA SER A 218 17.01 8.65 -9.32
C SER A 218 18.17 7.69 -9.13
N VAL A 219 19.14 7.73 -10.02
CA VAL A 219 20.40 6.98 -9.91
C VAL A 219 21.57 7.95 -9.84
N SER A 220 22.50 7.73 -8.89
CA SER A 220 23.72 8.51 -8.74
C SER A 220 24.77 8.10 -9.79
N ARG A 221 25.88 8.84 -9.86
CA ARG A 221 27.03 8.47 -10.69
C ARG A 221 27.63 7.12 -10.32
N ASP A 222 27.55 6.75 -9.06
CA ASP A 222 28.08 5.49 -8.52
C ASP A 222 27.09 4.33 -8.70
N GLY A 223 25.98 4.54 -9.42
CA GLY A 223 24.95 3.53 -9.66
C GLY A 223 24.01 3.29 -8.46
N VAL A 224 24.10 4.11 -7.41
CA VAL A 224 23.21 4.01 -6.25
C VAL A 224 21.84 4.55 -6.62
N LYS A 225 20.79 3.78 -6.35
CA LYS A 225 19.40 4.15 -6.67
C LYS A 225 18.69 4.63 -5.41
N ASN A 226 18.10 5.83 -5.45
CA ASN A 226 17.33 6.40 -4.35
C ASN A 226 15.89 6.68 -4.78
N ALA A 227 14.95 6.50 -3.86
CA ALA A 227 13.57 6.91 -4.03
C ALA A 227 13.44 8.43 -3.95
N THR A 228 12.55 8.98 -4.76
CA THR A 228 12.14 10.38 -4.74
C THR A 228 10.85 10.51 -3.97
N ILE A 229 10.76 11.50 -3.09
CA ILE A 229 9.54 11.76 -2.32
C ILE A 229 8.92 13.06 -2.84
N PRO A 230 7.80 12.98 -3.58
CA PRO A 230 7.13 14.16 -4.09
C PRO A 230 6.03 14.66 -3.15
N TYR A 231 5.91 15.98 -3.06
CA TYR A 231 4.81 16.68 -2.42
C TYR A 231 4.17 17.60 -3.47
N LEU A 232 2.85 17.53 -3.65
CA LEU A 232 2.13 18.40 -4.57
C LEU A 232 1.51 19.54 -3.77
N ASN A 233 1.92 20.78 -4.06
CA ASN A 233 1.35 21.96 -3.42
C ASN A 233 0.05 22.38 -4.11
N GLY A 234 0.04 22.38 -5.44
CA GLY A 234 -1.16 22.71 -6.22
C GLY A 234 -0.90 22.81 -7.71
N VAL A 235 -1.99 22.89 -8.48
CA VAL A 235 -1.95 23.13 -9.92
C VAL A 235 -2.91 24.26 -10.26
N ARG A 236 -2.46 25.25 -11.03
CA ARG A 236 -3.30 26.33 -11.54
C ARG A 236 -3.42 26.26 -13.05
N ILE A 237 -4.61 26.59 -13.56
CA ILE A 237 -4.89 26.75 -14.98
C ILE A 237 -5.40 28.17 -15.16
N ASN A 238 -4.70 28.98 -15.95
CA ASN A 238 -4.99 30.39 -16.17
C ASN A 238 -5.13 31.19 -14.85
N GLY A 239 -4.30 30.87 -13.86
CA GLY A 239 -4.33 31.50 -12.53
C GLY A 239 -5.35 30.92 -11.54
N THR A 240 -6.32 30.13 -12.02
CA THR A 240 -7.33 29.48 -11.17
C THR A 240 -6.82 28.14 -10.67
N GLU A 241 -6.93 27.89 -9.37
CA GLU A 241 -6.54 26.60 -8.79
C GLU A 241 -7.51 25.48 -9.20
N VAL A 242 -6.95 24.34 -9.63
CA VAL A 242 -7.71 23.18 -10.09
C VAL A 242 -7.27 21.94 -9.31
N PRO A 243 -8.21 21.10 -8.83
CA PRO A 243 -7.87 19.94 -8.01
C PRO A 243 -7.12 18.88 -8.83
N TYR A 244 -5.83 18.72 -8.52
CA TYR A 244 -4.96 17.67 -9.01
C TYR A 244 -4.52 16.77 -7.86
N ARG A 245 -4.10 15.55 -8.19
CA ARG A 245 -3.57 14.59 -7.22
C ARG A 245 -2.31 13.93 -7.75
N LEU A 246 -1.48 13.48 -6.82
CA LEU A 246 -0.36 12.60 -7.11
C LEU A 246 -0.86 11.14 -7.15
N LYS A 247 -0.52 10.40 -8.21
CA LYS A 247 -0.88 9.00 -8.39
C LYS A 247 0.38 8.17 -8.63
N ASP A 248 0.58 7.11 -7.88
CA ASP A 248 1.61 6.12 -8.18
C ASP A 248 1.30 5.36 -9.47
N ALA A 249 2.26 5.27 -10.38
CA ALA A 249 2.13 4.64 -11.69
C ALA A 249 3.39 3.83 -12.06
N GLY A 250 3.83 2.95 -11.15
CA GLY A 250 4.94 2.02 -11.41
C GLY A 250 6.30 2.67 -11.16
N ASP A 251 6.99 3.07 -12.22
CA ASP A 251 8.32 3.72 -12.17
C ASP A 251 8.27 5.24 -11.94
N ARG A 252 7.07 5.80 -11.84
CA ARG A 252 6.82 7.24 -11.77
C ARG A 252 5.62 7.60 -10.91
N TYR A 253 5.61 8.84 -10.45
CA TYR A 253 4.44 9.50 -9.91
C TYR A 253 3.81 10.38 -10.99
N LEU A 254 2.49 10.35 -11.13
CA LEU A 254 1.74 11.18 -12.07
C LEU A 254 0.93 12.23 -11.31
N ILE A 255 1.15 13.51 -11.63
CA ILE A 255 0.28 14.60 -11.26
C ILE A 255 -0.84 14.66 -12.30
N THR A 256 -2.05 14.31 -11.88
CA THR A 256 -3.23 14.17 -12.76
C THR A 256 -4.46 14.87 -12.18
N PRO A 257 -5.42 15.30 -13.01
CA PRO A 257 -6.69 15.84 -12.52
C PRO A 257 -7.38 14.88 -11.55
N GLN A 258 -7.94 15.40 -10.45
CA GLN A 258 -8.71 14.56 -9.51
C GLN A 258 -10.04 14.09 -10.13
N LYS A 259 -10.66 14.94 -10.94
CA LYS A 259 -11.83 14.62 -11.76
C LYS A 259 -11.47 14.88 -13.22
N GLN A 260 -11.93 14.01 -14.11
CA GLN A 260 -11.76 14.20 -15.54
C GLN A 260 -12.59 15.41 -16.00
N PHE A 261 -11.97 16.31 -16.74
CA PHE A 261 -12.62 17.45 -17.38
C PHE A 261 -12.12 17.56 -18.82
N GLU A 262 -12.92 18.17 -19.69
CA GLU A 262 -12.54 18.40 -21.08
C GLU A 262 -12.04 19.84 -21.26
N LEU A 263 -10.84 20.00 -21.84
CA LEU A 263 -10.38 21.29 -22.32
C LEU A 263 -10.92 21.54 -23.72
N GLN A 264 -11.50 22.72 -23.87
CA GLN A 264 -11.84 23.24 -25.18
C GLN A 264 -10.56 23.61 -25.93
N PRO A 265 -10.57 23.61 -27.27
CA PRO A 265 -9.49 24.18 -28.06
C PRO A 265 -9.20 25.63 -27.62
N GLY A 266 -7.94 25.98 -27.41
CA GLY A 266 -7.55 27.29 -26.90
C GLY A 266 -6.14 27.34 -26.33
N ILE A 267 -5.79 28.48 -25.75
CA ILE A 267 -4.50 28.73 -25.10
C ILE A 267 -4.69 28.66 -23.59
N TYR A 268 -3.82 27.92 -22.93
CA TYR A 268 -3.85 27.72 -21.48
C TYR A 268 -2.47 27.93 -20.88
N THR A 269 -2.43 28.45 -19.66
CA THR A 269 -1.23 28.54 -18.84
C THR A 269 -1.39 27.61 -17.64
N TYR A 270 -0.62 26.54 -17.62
CA TYR A 270 -0.55 25.63 -16.49
C TYR A 270 0.56 26.07 -15.55
N GLU A 271 0.33 26.02 -14.26
CA GLU A 271 1.35 26.16 -13.23
C GLU A 271 1.32 24.93 -12.34
N PHE A 272 2.40 24.16 -12.34
CA PHE A 272 2.60 23.04 -11.40
C PHE A 272 3.54 23.50 -10.29
N ASP A 273 3.06 23.53 -9.04
CA ASP A 273 3.87 23.81 -7.85
C ASP A 273 4.00 22.53 -7.02
N TYR A 274 5.22 22.00 -6.95
CA TYR A 274 5.50 20.77 -6.25
C TYR A 274 6.91 20.78 -5.65
N MET A 275 7.11 19.95 -4.64
CA MET A 275 8.38 19.81 -3.93
C MET A 275 8.88 18.38 -4.04
N LEU A 276 10.19 18.22 -4.11
CA LEU A 276 10.86 16.94 -4.19
C LEU A 276 11.90 16.86 -3.08
N ASP A 277 11.81 15.83 -2.26
CA ASP A 277 12.87 15.46 -1.31
C ASP A 277 13.78 14.37 -1.92
N ARG A 278 14.99 14.24 -1.37
CA ARG A 278 16.05 13.32 -1.82
C ARG A 278 16.48 13.47 -3.29
N LYS A 279 16.38 14.69 -3.85
CA LYS A 279 16.87 14.99 -5.21
C LYS A 279 18.32 15.41 -5.29
N LEU A 280 18.92 15.78 -4.17
CA LEU A 280 20.35 16.02 -4.08
C LEU A 280 21.09 14.70 -3.83
N TRP A 281 22.11 14.46 -4.63
CA TRP A 281 23.09 13.42 -4.39
C TRP A 281 24.21 13.95 -3.51
N TYR A 282 24.48 13.26 -2.41
CA TYR A 282 25.54 13.62 -1.48
C TYR A 282 26.77 12.73 -1.77
N TYR A 283 27.82 13.31 -2.34
CA TYR A 283 29.12 12.64 -2.52
C TYR A 283 30.11 13.08 -1.42
N LYS A 284 31.31 12.50 -1.41
CA LYS A 284 32.34 12.82 -0.40
C LYS A 284 32.69 14.31 -0.39
N ASP A 285 32.94 14.89 -1.56
CA ASP A 285 33.52 16.24 -1.69
C ASP A 285 32.52 17.29 -2.23
N ARG A 286 31.35 16.86 -2.72
CA ARG A 286 30.34 17.75 -3.31
C ARG A 286 28.94 17.14 -3.24
N ASN A 287 27.94 17.99 -3.39
CA ASN A 287 26.58 17.59 -3.69
C ASN A 287 26.31 17.75 -5.20
N GLU A 288 25.31 17.05 -5.73
CA GLU A 288 24.92 17.16 -7.13
C GLU A 288 23.40 17.17 -7.28
N PHE A 289 22.91 18.11 -8.07
CA PHE A 289 21.52 18.18 -8.49
C PHE A 289 21.43 17.84 -9.97
N TYR A 290 20.57 16.88 -10.30
CA TYR A 290 20.20 16.54 -11.67
C TYR A 290 18.69 16.67 -11.84
N TRP A 291 18.26 17.33 -12.92
CA TRP A 291 16.85 17.44 -13.24
C TRP A 291 16.61 17.46 -14.75
N ASP A 292 15.54 16.79 -15.18
CA ASP A 292 15.00 16.94 -16.54
C ASP A 292 13.83 17.92 -16.46
N VAL A 293 14.09 19.15 -16.91
CA VAL A 293 13.16 20.27 -16.80
C VAL A 293 11.88 20.02 -17.59
N THR A 294 12.03 19.49 -18.80
CA THR A 294 10.92 19.16 -19.70
C THR A 294 10.26 17.83 -19.34
N GLY A 295 10.93 17.04 -18.52
CA GLY A 295 10.52 15.72 -18.08
C GLY A 295 10.62 14.63 -19.15
N SER A 296 10.91 14.92 -20.42
CA SER A 296 10.92 13.96 -21.55
C SER A 296 9.64 13.10 -21.70
N PHE A 297 8.60 13.33 -20.90
CA PHE A 297 7.41 12.48 -20.80
C PHE A 297 6.20 13.04 -21.54
N TRP A 298 6.21 14.34 -21.87
CA TRP A 298 5.17 14.92 -22.70
C TRP A 298 5.38 14.50 -24.16
N ASN A 299 4.36 13.90 -24.76
CA ASN A 299 4.32 13.64 -26.20
C ASN A 299 3.89 14.92 -26.96
N LEU A 300 4.55 16.04 -26.64
CA LEU A 300 4.32 17.36 -27.19
C LEU A 300 5.68 18.00 -27.51
N VAL A 301 5.69 18.85 -28.53
CA VAL A 301 6.85 19.67 -28.84
C VAL A 301 6.91 20.85 -27.88
N VAL A 302 8.09 21.17 -27.38
CA VAL A 302 8.36 22.37 -26.59
C VAL A 302 9.17 23.35 -27.44
N SER A 303 8.58 24.47 -27.83
CA SER A 303 9.22 25.45 -28.72
C SER A 303 10.37 26.18 -28.02
N GLN A 304 10.19 26.54 -26.75
CA GLN A 304 11.22 27.19 -25.95
C GLN A 304 11.12 26.71 -24.49
N ALA A 305 12.25 26.27 -23.94
CA ALA A 305 12.36 25.83 -22.56
C ALA A 305 13.42 26.65 -21.81
N VAL A 306 13.06 27.13 -20.63
CA VAL A 306 13.92 27.91 -19.75
C VAL A 306 13.82 27.35 -18.33
N ALA A 307 14.95 27.25 -17.64
CA ALA A 307 14.98 26.96 -16.22
C ALA A 307 15.82 27.99 -15.48
N THR A 308 15.37 28.35 -14.29
CA THR A 308 16.15 29.15 -13.35
C THR A 308 16.32 28.35 -12.07
N VAL A 309 17.57 28.09 -11.70
CA VAL A 309 17.90 27.41 -10.45
C VAL A 309 18.46 28.42 -9.47
N ARG A 310 17.84 28.54 -8.30
CA ARG A 310 18.36 29.33 -7.18
C ARG A 310 18.95 28.40 -6.13
N LEU A 311 20.21 28.65 -5.79
CA LEU A 311 20.91 27.97 -4.71
C LEU A 311 20.72 28.74 -3.40
N PRO A 312 20.96 28.10 -2.23
CA PRO A 312 20.98 28.79 -0.95
C PRO A 312 21.91 30.02 -0.97
N VAL A 313 21.62 30.98 -0.10
CA VAL A 313 22.45 32.20 0.05
C VAL A 313 23.88 31.76 0.41
N ASP A 314 24.88 32.43 -0.19
CA ASP A 314 26.32 32.18 -0.02
C ASP A 314 26.88 30.86 -0.61
N VAL A 315 26.08 30.11 -1.39
CA VAL A 315 26.53 28.86 -2.03
C VAL A 315 26.85 29.07 -3.50
N ASN A 316 28.13 29.16 -3.85
CA ASN A 316 28.54 29.16 -5.26
C ASN A 316 28.61 27.74 -5.84
N PRO A 317 28.04 27.47 -7.03
CA PRO A 317 28.16 26.16 -7.67
C PRO A 317 29.63 25.87 -8.02
N LEU A 318 30.06 24.63 -7.83
CA LEU A 318 31.38 24.12 -8.25
C LEU A 318 31.44 23.90 -9.76
N GLY A 319 30.29 23.62 -10.38
CA GLY A 319 30.16 23.45 -11.83
C GLY A 319 28.71 23.29 -12.25
N GLN A 320 28.42 23.56 -13.50
CA GLN A 320 27.10 23.40 -14.08
C GLN A 320 27.19 22.93 -15.53
N SER A 321 26.26 22.10 -15.96
CA SER A 321 26.18 21.58 -17.32
C SER A 321 24.73 21.44 -17.71
N MET A 322 24.46 21.60 -19.01
CA MET A 322 23.15 21.39 -19.58
C MET A 322 23.29 20.58 -20.86
N PHE A 323 22.41 19.59 -21.01
CA PHE A 323 22.36 18.75 -22.18
C PHE A 323 20.94 18.71 -22.73
N ILE A 324 20.83 18.69 -24.05
CA ILE A 324 19.59 18.58 -24.79
C ILE A 324 19.62 17.31 -25.63
N GLY A 325 18.52 16.57 -25.64
CA GLY A 325 18.31 15.46 -26.57
C GLY A 325 17.68 14.25 -25.91
N TYR A 326 17.91 13.08 -26.48
CA TYR A 326 17.35 11.83 -25.99
C TYR A 326 18.31 11.19 -24.97
N PRO A 327 17.86 10.87 -23.75
CA PRO A 327 18.67 10.06 -22.83
C PRO A 327 18.60 8.56 -23.21
N PRO A 328 19.65 7.75 -22.98
CA PRO A 328 21.01 8.16 -22.63
C PRO A 328 21.87 8.51 -23.86
N LYS A 329 21.37 8.28 -25.08
CA LYS A 329 22.10 8.45 -26.35
C LYS A 329 21.58 9.64 -27.14
N ASN A 330 22.48 10.49 -27.64
CA ASN A 330 22.19 11.71 -28.41
C ASN A 330 21.92 12.96 -27.54
N LEU A 331 22.56 13.04 -26.38
CA LEU A 331 22.65 14.27 -25.59
C LEU A 331 23.74 15.19 -26.17
N THR A 332 23.44 16.48 -26.26
CA THR A 332 24.40 17.52 -26.72
C THR A 332 24.26 18.80 -25.91
N ASP A 333 25.37 19.49 -25.69
CA ASP A 333 25.44 20.80 -25.03
C ASP A 333 25.38 21.98 -26.03
N ARG A 334 25.47 21.72 -27.34
CA ARG A 334 25.56 22.74 -28.40
C ARG A 334 24.42 23.75 -28.39
N TYR A 335 23.22 23.31 -28.03
CA TYR A 335 22.00 24.13 -28.04
C TYR A 335 21.63 24.65 -26.64
N SER A 336 22.59 24.68 -25.73
CA SER A 336 22.41 25.14 -24.36
C SER A 336 23.04 26.52 -24.17
N THR A 337 22.32 27.41 -23.48
CA THR A 337 22.86 28.67 -22.99
C THR A 337 22.72 28.70 -21.48
N ILE A 338 23.83 28.96 -20.78
CA ILE A 338 23.87 29.05 -19.32
C ILE A 338 24.26 30.47 -18.94
N THR A 339 23.46 31.10 -18.08
CA THR A 339 23.73 32.43 -17.53
C THR A 339 23.86 32.34 -16.01
N LYS A 340 24.67 33.23 -15.42
CA LYS A 340 24.86 33.30 -13.96
C LYS A 340 24.59 34.71 -13.48
N ASP A 341 23.63 34.88 -12.59
CA ASP A 341 23.42 36.12 -11.87
C ASP A 341 24.11 36.04 -10.50
N ARG A 342 25.21 36.78 -10.36
CA ARG A 342 26.02 36.82 -9.13
C ARG A 342 25.30 37.52 -7.97
N ARG A 343 24.29 38.37 -8.23
CA ARG A 343 23.57 39.12 -7.18
C ARG A 343 22.48 38.28 -6.52
N THR A 344 21.82 37.42 -7.29
CA THR A 344 20.70 36.57 -6.83
C THR A 344 21.10 35.12 -6.58
N ASN A 345 22.38 34.77 -6.83
CA ASN A 345 22.90 33.40 -6.80
C ASN A 345 22.05 32.42 -7.65
N ALA A 346 21.56 32.92 -8.78
CA ALA A 346 20.70 32.18 -9.70
C ALA A 346 21.46 31.77 -10.97
N LEU A 347 21.19 30.55 -11.42
CA LEU A 347 21.67 29.99 -12.67
C LEU A 347 20.50 29.92 -13.66
N GLY A 348 20.64 30.57 -14.81
CA GLY A 348 19.70 30.48 -15.92
C GLY A 348 20.16 29.45 -16.94
N PHE A 349 19.23 28.63 -17.42
CA PHE A 349 19.43 27.59 -18.41
C PHE A 349 18.39 27.76 -19.50
N THR A 350 18.83 27.88 -20.75
CA THR A 350 17.93 28.11 -21.90
C THR A 350 18.26 27.15 -23.03
N ALA A 351 17.23 26.47 -23.54
CA ALA A 351 17.32 25.74 -24.78
C ALA A 351 17.18 26.71 -25.96
N THR A 352 18.19 26.77 -26.83
CA THR A 352 18.20 27.68 -27.99
C THR A 352 17.48 27.10 -29.21
N THR A 353 17.05 25.84 -29.12
CA THR A 353 16.29 25.14 -30.16
C THR A 353 15.06 24.46 -29.56
N PRO A 354 13.99 24.26 -30.34
CA PRO A 354 12.85 23.46 -29.91
C PRO A 354 13.23 22.03 -29.54
N LEU A 355 12.45 21.46 -28.63
CA LEU A 355 12.57 20.08 -28.17
C LEU A 355 11.42 19.26 -28.75
N PHE A 356 11.75 18.18 -29.44
CA PHE A 356 10.75 17.26 -29.98
C PHE A 356 10.17 16.36 -28.89
N ALA A 357 9.07 15.67 -29.22
CA ALA A 357 8.48 14.69 -28.33
C ALA A 357 9.53 13.66 -27.87
N GLY A 358 9.65 13.50 -26.54
CA GLY A 358 10.63 12.62 -25.89
C GLY A 358 12.04 13.20 -25.71
N GLU A 359 12.33 14.40 -26.19
CA GLU A 359 13.59 15.08 -25.89
C GLU A 359 13.54 15.78 -24.53
N GLY A 360 14.67 15.74 -23.84
CA GLY A 360 14.84 16.35 -22.53
C GLY A 360 15.76 17.55 -22.55
N MET A 361 15.48 18.52 -21.68
CA MET A 361 16.42 19.52 -21.19
C MET A 361 16.94 19.09 -19.83
N HIS A 362 18.14 18.54 -19.83
CA HIS A 362 18.80 17.95 -18.67
C HIS A 362 19.77 18.96 -18.07
N ILE A 363 19.54 19.34 -16.81
CA ILE A 363 20.42 20.23 -16.06
C ILE A 363 21.16 19.45 -14.99
N LEU A 364 22.43 19.78 -14.81
CA LEU A 364 23.31 19.19 -13.82
C LEU A 364 24.06 20.30 -13.11
N ILE A 365 24.01 20.32 -11.78
CA ILE A 365 24.69 21.33 -10.97
C ILE A 365 25.49 20.61 -9.87
N SER A 366 26.79 20.84 -9.86
CA SER A 366 27.69 20.45 -8.77
C SER A 366 27.75 21.57 -7.75
N ILE A 367 27.45 21.24 -6.50
CA ILE A 367 27.24 22.20 -5.41
C ILE A 367 28.22 21.86 -4.28
N PRO A 368 28.92 22.83 -3.66
CA PRO A 368 29.76 22.53 -2.51
C PRO A 368 28.89 22.07 -1.34
N LYS A 369 29.47 21.30 -0.42
CA LYS A 369 28.76 20.89 0.81
C LYS A 369 28.44 22.08 1.72
N ALA A 370 29.30 23.09 1.69
CA ALA A 370 29.11 24.32 2.46
C ALA A 370 27.76 24.96 2.08
N GLY A 371 26.92 25.24 3.08
CA GLY A 371 25.60 25.83 2.91
C GLY A 371 24.43 24.83 2.82
N PHE A 372 24.71 23.53 2.95
CA PHE A 372 23.67 22.51 3.17
C PHE A 372 23.73 21.94 4.58
N ILE A 373 22.56 21.75 5.18
CA ILE A 373 22.41 21.04 6.45
C ILE A 373 22.34 19.57 6.09
N GLU A 374 23.36 18.80 6.48
CA GLU A 374 23.30 17.35 6.30
C GLU A 374 22.09 16.78 7.06
N PRO A 375 21.38 15.79 6.49
CA PRO A 375 20.25 15.17 7.16
C PRO A 375 20.67 14.65 8.53
N ASP A 376 19.96 15.08 9.57
CA ASP A 376 20.18 14.63 10.94
C ASP A 376 19.78 13.15 11.10
N PHE A 377 20.03 12.58 12.27
CA PHE A 377 19.69 11.18 12.53
C PHE A 377 18.18 10.92 12.35
N ASN A 378 17.32 11.87 12.77
CA ASN A 378 15.87 11.72 12.67
C ASN A 378 15.41 11.67 11.21
N LYS A 379 15.96 12.52 10.34
CA LYS A 379 15.64 12.52 8.91
C LYS A 379 16.14 11.26 8.21
N LYS A 380 17.33 10.79 8.55
CA LYS A 380 17.85 9.49 8.07
C LYS A 380 16.98 8.31 8.54
N PHE A 381 16.46 8.38 9.77
CA PHE A 381 15.55 7.37 10.30
C PHE A 381 14.18 7.42 9.63
N GLU A 382 13.58 8.60 9.43
CA GLU A 382 12.37 8.77 8.62
C GLU A 382 12.57 8.14 7.25
N TRP A 383 13.69 8.44 6.62
CA TRP A 383 14.01 7.89 5.32
C TRP A 383 14.14 6.37 5.29
N PHE A 384 14.75 5.80 6.33
CA PHE A 384 14.84 4.36 6.52
C PHE A 384 13.46 3.72 6.70
N ILE A 385 12.53 4.38 7.41
CA ILE A 385 11.14 3.92 7.55
C ILE A 385 10.37 4.05 6.24
N GLU A 386 10.58 5.10 5.44
CA GLU A 386 9.96 5.22 4.12
C GLU A 386 10.46 4.13 3.15
N ASP A 387 11.76 3.79 3.23
CA ASP A 387 12.38 2.82 2.33
C ASP A 387 12.11 1.37 2.75
N TYR A 388 12.08 1.06 4.04
CA TYR A 388 11.99 -0.31 4.58
C TYR A 388 10.85 -0.54 5.57
N GLY A 389 9.99 0.46 5.78
CA GLY A 389 8.93 0.40 6.77
C GLY A 389 7.96 -0.73 6.52
N ASP A 390 7.73 -1.11 5.27
CA ASP A 390 6.87 -2.25 4.95
C ASP A 390 7.45 -3.59 5.45
N ILE A 391 8.77 -3.78 5.31
CA ILE A 391 9.49 -4.93 5.84
C ILE A 391 9.46 -4.90 7.37
N ILE A 392 9.69 -3.74 7.98
CA ILE A 392 9.71 -3.58 9.43
C ILE A 392 8.33 -3.88 10.03
N PHE A 393 7.27 -3.29 9.50
CA PHE A 393 5.91 -3.49 10.03
C PHE A 393 5.41 -4.92 9.82
N SER A 394 5.67 -5.53 8.67
CA SER A 394 5.32 -6.94 8.44
C SER A 394 6.12 -7.90 9.33
N PHE A 395 7.42 -7.61 9.55
CA PHE A 395 8.26 -8.37 10.48
C PHE A 395 7.78 -8.25 11.92
N LEU A 396 7.50 -7.02 12.40
CA LEU A 396 7.01 -6.79 13.76
C LEU A 396 5.64 -7.43 13.98
N GLY A 397 4.75 -7.39 12.98
CA GLY A 397 3.48 -8.10 13.00
C GLY A 397 3.67 -9.61 13.18
N LEU A 398 4.55 -10.21 12.37
CA LEU A 398 4.89 -11.62 12.47
C LEU A 398 5.50 -11.97 13.83
N LEU A 399 6.45 -11.18 14.29
CA LEU A 399 7.12 -11.35 15.58
C LEU A 399 6.11 -11.28 16.73
N ALA A 400 5.16 -10.34 16.69
CA ALA A 400 4.12 -10.20 17.71
C ALA A 400 3.19 -11.42 17.74
N ILE A 401 2.76 -11.92 16.58
CA ILE A 401 1.92 -13.11 16.47
C ILE A 401 2.67 -14.33 17.02
N VAL A 402 3.90 -14.58 16.55
CA VAL A 402 4.71 -15.73 16.98
C VAL A 402 5.02 -15.65 18.47
N SER A 403 5.40 -14.48 18.99
CA SER A 403 5.70 -14.27 20.41
C SER A 403 4.47 -14.52 21.28
N ALA A 404 3.29 -14.01 20.89
CA ALA A 404 2.04 -14.25 21.61
C ALA A 404 1.71 -15.75 21.69
N TYR A 405 1.94 -16.50 20.62
CA TYR A 405 1.76 -17.95 20.61
C TYR A 405 2.78 -18.69 21.48
N LEU A 406 4.07 -18.34 21.41
CA LEU A 406 5.12 -18.97 22.23
C LEU A 406 4.91 -18.73 23.73
N VAL A 407 4.58 -17.49 24.10
CA VAL A 407 4.25 -17.13 25.48
C VAL A 407 3.03 -17.92 25.96
N SER A 408 1.99 -18.02 25.13
CA SER A 408 0.78 -18.78 25.46
C SER A 408 1.03 -20.28 25.59
N TRP A 409 1.88 -20.85 24.74
CA TRP A 409 2.28 -22.24 24.84
C TRP A 409 2.99 -22.54 26.17
N ARG A 410 3.89 -21.65 26.61
CA ARG A 410 4.50 -21.74 27.94
C ARG A 410 3.45 -21.70 29.05
N PHE A 411 2.51 -20.76 29.01
CA PHE A 411 1.44 -20.67 30.01
C PHE A 411 0.53 -21.91 30.06
N ILE A 412 0.17 -22.48 28.91
CA ILE A 412 -0.64 -23.72 28.83
C ILE A 412 0.10 -24.90 29.47
N ASN A 413 1.43 -24.95 29.34
CA ASN A 413 2.24 -26.02 29.89
C ASN A 413 2.50 -25.87 31.40
N SER A 414 2.59 -24.63 31.90
CA SER A 414 2.83 -24.34 33.32
C SER A 414 1.60 -24.50 34.22
N ASP A 415 0.42 -24.87 33.68
CA ASP A 415 -0.87 -24.97 34.39
C ASP A 415 -1.30 -23.68 35.15
N ALA A 416 -0.56 -22.57 35.00
CA ALA A 416 -0.80 -21.29 35.65
C ALA A 416 -1.91 -20.52 34.91
N ASN A 417 -3.12 -20.53 35.49
CA ASN A 417 -4.36 -19.94 34.95
C ASN A 417 -5.00 -20.68 33.75
N PRO A 418 -5.88 -21.67 34.00
CA PRO A 418 -6.71 -22.26 32.97
C PRO A 418 -7.54 -21.20 32.25
N VAL A 419 -7.44 -21.11 30.92
CA VAL A 419 -8.44 -20.40 30.12
C VAL A 419 -9.75 -21.18 30.24
N ARG A 420 -10.70 -20.64 31.00
CA ARG A 420 -12.03 -21.23 31.17
C ARG A 420 -12.95 -20.72 30.06
N ALA A 421 -13.58 -21.64 29.34
CA ALA A 421 -14.70 -21.32 28.46
C ALA A 421 -15.97 -21.86 29.12
N ASP A 422 -16.94 -20.98 29.35
CA ASP A 422 -18.25 -21.39 29.83
C ASP A 422 -19.01 -22.06 28.67
N LEU A 423 -19.06 -23.39 28.72
CA LEU A 423 -19.83 -24.23 27.83
C LEU A 423 -20.36 -25.41 28.64
N GLN A 424 -21.68 -25.55 28.68
CA GLN A 424 -22.33 -26.66 29.37
C GLN A 424 -21.83 -28.00 28.78
N LYS A 425 -21.14 -28.79 29.61
CA LYS A 425 -20.57 -30.08 29.25
C LYS A 425 -21.63 -31.16 29.41
N THR A 426 -22.06 -31.80 28.32
CA THR A 426 -22.98 -32.95 28.37
C THR A 426 -22.23 -34.20 28.85
N PRO A 427 -22.91 -35.23 29.39
CA PRO A 427 -22.25 -36.46 29.83
C PRO A 427 -21.44 -37.15 28.72
N ALA A 428 -22.00 -37.23 27.51
CA ALA A 428 -21.30 -37.76 26.34
C ALA A 428 -20.05 -36.93 25.96
N MET A 429 -20.10 -35.60 26.14
CA MET A 429 -18.95 -34.71 25.95
C MET A 429 -17.90 -34.90 27.04
N LEU A 430 -18.29 -35.12 28.29
CA LEU A 430 -17.37 -35.42 29.39
C LEU A 430 -16.61 -36.73 29.14
N ARG A 431 -17.31 -37.78 28.68
CA ARG A 431 -16.70 -39.05 28.26
C ARG A 431 -15.66 -38.84 27.16
N MET A 432 -16.04 -38.12 26.10
CA MET A 432 -15.14 -37.85 24.97
C MET A 432 -13.95 -36.95 25.36
N LEU A 433 -14.13 -36.01 26.31
CA LEU A 433 -13.03 -35.23 26.87
C LEU A 433 -12.08 -36.13 27.68
N ALA A 434 -12.59 -36.90 28.63
CA ALA A 434 -11.77 -37.74 29.51
C ALA A 434 -11.04 -38.86 28.75
N LYS A 435 -11.69 -39.53 27.80
CA LYS A 435 -11.18 -40.76 27.17
C LYS A 435 -10.72 -40.58 25.73
N GLY A 436 -11.07 -39.47 25.09
CA GLY A 436 -10.64 -39.15 23.73
C GLY A 436 -11.41 -39.83 22.61
N THR A 437 -12.39 -40.67 22.93
CA THR A 437 -13.22 -41.39 21.95
C THR A 437 -14.70 -41.23 22.26
N PHE A 438 -15.54 -41.27 21.23
CA PHE A 438 -16.98 -41.45 21.38
C PHE A 438 -17.28 -42.95 21.29
N ASP A 439 -17.75 -43.55 22.38
CA ASP A 439 -17.98 -44.99 22.54
C ASP A 439 -19.43 -45.30 22.95
N LYS A 440 -19.75 -46.59 23.11
CA LYS A 440 -21.09 -47.03 23.55
C LYS A 440 -21.48 -46.42 24.90
N VAL A 441 -20.51 -46.21 25.79
CA VAL A 441 -20.71 -45.55 27.10
C VAL A 441 -21.16 -44.10 26.91
N SER A 442 -20.58 -43.38 25.95
CA SER A 442 -21.00 -42.03 25.57
C SER A 442 -22.48 -42.00 25.18
N PHE A 443 -22.94 -42.95 24.37
CA PHE A 443 -24.35 -43.01 23.95
C PHE A 443 -25.30 -43.39 25.11
N CYS A 444 -24.93 -44.36 25.94
CA CYS A 444 -25.70 -44.73 27.13
C CYS A 444 -25.82 -43.56 28.11
N SER A 445 -24.74 -42.79 28.32
CA SER A 445 -24.78 -41.58 29.15
C SER A 445 -25.75 -40.51 28.61
N PHE A 446 -25.92 -40.44 27.28
CA PHE A 446 -26.93 -39.59 26.67
C PHE A 446 -28.37 -40.08 26.96
N LEU A 447 -28.63 -41.40 26.94
CA LEU A 447 -29.93 -41.94 27.34
C LEU A 447 -30.25 -41.64 28.81
N LEU A 448 -29.26 -41.79 29.70
CA LEU A 448 -29.40 -41.41 31.10
C LEU A 448 -29.65 -39.90 31.28
N ASP A 449 -29.08 -39.06 30.43
CA ASP A 449 -29.35 -37.62 30.44
C ASP A 449 -30.77 -37.29 29.94
N LEU A 450 -31.31 -38.02 28.96
CA LEU A 450 -32.71 -37.91 28.56
C LEU A 450 -33.66 -38.34 29.69
N PHE A 451 -33.31 -39.40 30.42
CA PHE A 451 -34.03 -39.85 31.62
C PHE A 451 -34.01 -38.76 32.70
N ARG A 452 -32.83 -38.21 33.02
CA ARG A 452 -32.67 -37.08 33.96
C ARG A 452 -33.53 -35.87 33.58
N ARG A 453 -33.64 -35.56 32.30
CA ARG A 453 -34.46 -34.45 31.78
C ARG A 453 -35.97 -34.75 31.75
N ASN A 454 -36.39 -35.94 32.20
CA ASN A 454 -37.76 -36.46 32.21
C ASN A 454 -38.38 -36.57 30.80
N ILE A 455 -37.55 -36.83 29.78
CA ILE A 455 -37.99 -36.98 28.38
C ILE A 455 -38.36 -38.44 28.09
N ILE A 456 -37.62 -39.37 28.68
CA ILE A 456 -37.82 -40.81 28.55
C ILE A 456 -37.90 -41.49 29.92
N ASP A 457 -38.50 -42.66 29.95
CA ASP A 457 -38.33 -43.67 30.98
C ASP A 457 -37.59 -44.89 30.41
N LEU A 458 -36.90 -45.61 31.29
CA LEU A 458 -36.11 -46.79 30.95
C LEU A 458 -36.63 -47.92 31.84
N LYS A 459 -37.19 -48.98 31.24
CA LYS A 459 -37.69 -50.16 31.96
C LYS A 459 -37.11 -51.44 31.37
N ALA A 460 -36.80 -52.42 32.21
CA ALA A 460 -36.47 -53.76 31.73
C ALA A 460 -37.75 -54.49 31.29
N ASP A 461 -37.70 -55.15 30.14
CA ASP A 461 -38.74 -56.03 29.61
C ASP A 461 -38.09 -57.34 29.14
N HIS A 462 -38.19 -58.36 30.01
CA HIS A 462 -37.45 -59.62 29.92
C HIS A 462 -35.93 -59.40 29.70
N GLU A 463 -35.39 -59.80 28.54
CA GLU A 463 -33.98 -59.65 28.18
C GLU A 463 -33.67 -58.33 27.43
N SER A 464 -34.66 -57.46 27.24
CA SER A 464 -34.52 -56.24 26.44
C SER A 464 -34.87 -54.97 27.22
N LEU A 465 -34.23 -53.86 26.87
CA LEU A 465 -34.53 -52.55 27.47
C LEU A 465 -35.66 -51.87 26.69
N LEU A 466 -36.74 -51.49 27.37
CA LEU A 466 -37.82 -50.71 26.79
C LEU A 466 -37.62 -49.21 27.08
N LEU A 467 -37.50 -48.40 26.02
CA LEU A 467 -37.49 -46.95 26.09
C LEU A 467 -38.92 -46.43 25.98
N ILE A 468 -39.44 -45.76 27.01
CA ILE A 468 -40.80 -45.21 27.04
C ILE A 468 -40.73 -43.69 26.90
N LYS A 469 -41.51 -43.11 26.00
CA LYS A 469 -41.60 -41.66 25.80
C LYS A 469 -42.50 -41.05 26.88
N LYS A 470 -41.98 -40.07 27.63
CA LYS A 470 -42.74 -39.35 28.66
C LYS A 470 -43.31 -38.02 28.18
N THR A 471 -42.66 -37.36 27.21
CA THR A 471 -43.12 -36.05 26.71
C THR A 471 -42.80 -35.85 25.24
N ASP A 472 -43.66 -35.09 24.57
CA ASP A 472 -43.42 -34.52 23.24
C ASP A 472 -42.70 -33.17 23.27
N ASN A 473 -42.61 -32.55 24.45
CA ASN A 473 -41.93 -31.27 24.61
C ASN A 473 -40.41 -31.45 24.66
N LEU A 474 -39.78 -31.29 23.49
CA LEU A 474 -38.33 -31.41 23.32
C LEU A 474 -37.59 -30.07 23.41
N SER A 475 -38.19 -29.02 23.97
CA SER A 475 -37.59 -27.66 24.06
C SER A 475 -36.19 -27.64 24.68
N ARG A 476 -35.94 -28.52 25.65
CA ARG A 476 -34.65 -28.67 26.36
C ARG A 476 -33.56 -29.39 25.55
N LEU A 477 -33.85 -29.87 24.34
CA LEU A 477 -32.90 -30.57 23.47
C LEU A 477 -32.39 -29.67 22.35
N ASN A 478 -31.12 -29.83 22.00
CA ASN A 478 -30.55 -29.16 20.84
C ASN A 478 -31.08 -29.77 19.52
N PRO A 479 -30.93 -29.12 18.34
CA PRO A 479 -31.48 -29.64 17.08
C PRO A 479 -31.01 -31.06 16.70
N LEU A 480 -29.76 -31.41 17.00
CA LEU A 480 -29.22 -32.75 16.71
C LEU A 480 -29.70 -33.78 17.73
N GLU A 481 -29.83 -33.43 19.01
CA GLU A 481 -30.44 -34.24 20.05
C GLU A 481 -31.93 -34.51 19.75
N LYS A 482 -32.68 -33.49 19.30
CA LYS A 482 -34.07 -33.65 18.82
C LYS A 482 -34.15 -34.63 17.66
N LYS A 483 -33.24 -34.52 16.70
CA LYS A 483 -33.18 -35.42 15.55
C LYS A 483 -32.80 -36.85 15.96
N ALA A 484 -31.85 -37.00 16.90
CA ALA A 484 -31.48 -38.29 17.45
C ALA A 484 -32.65 -38.92 18.22
N PHE A 485 -33.35 -38.15 19.05
CA PHE A 485 -34.54 -38.59 19.77
C PHE A 485 -35.66 -39.06 18.82
N ARG A 486 -36.01 -38.26 17.80
CA ARG A 486 -37.00 -38.64 16.78
C ARG A 486 -36.59 -39.86 15.95
N GLN A 487 -35.29 -40.14 15.87
CA GLN A 487 -34.76 -41.35 15.23
C GLN A 487 -34.86 -42.58 16.14
N LEU A 488 -34.79 -42.38 17.45
CA LEU A 488 -34.96 -43.42 18.47
C LEU A 488 -36.43 -43.81 18.63
N ILE A 489 -37.29 -42.82 18.84
CA ILE A 489 -38.73 -42.98 19.03
C ILE A 489 -39.43 -42.14 17.96
N GLY A 490 -40.18 -42.80 17.07
CA GLY A 490 -40.95 -42.12 16.04
C GLY A 490 -42.02 -41.17 16.62
N PRO A 491 -42.53 -40.20 15.84
CA PRO A 491 -43.52 -39.22 16.34
C PRO A 491 -44.77 -39.86 16.95
N LYS A 492 -45.22 -40.97 16.35
CA LYS A 492 -46.40 -41.76 16.76
C LYS A 492 -46.07 -42.93 17.70
N GLU A 493 -44.79 -43.21 17.94
CA GLU A 493 -44.36 -44.31 18.82
C GLU A 493 -44.34 -43.82 20.28
N THR A 494 -44.91 -44.61 21.19
CA THR A 494 -44.91 -44.32 22.65
C THR A 494 -43.80 -45.07 23.38
N ALA A 495 -43.36 -46.22 22.86
CA ALA A 495 -42.24 -46.98 23.39
C ALA A 495 -41.47 -47.72 22.28
N VAL A 496 -40.18 -47.96 22.50
CA VAL A 496 -39.30 -48.70 21.58
C VAL A 496 -38.41 -49.65 22.37
N ALA A 497 -38.42 -50.93 22.00
CA ALA A 497 -37.54 -51.94 22.61
C ALA A 497 -36.13 -51.90 21.98
N PHE A 498 -35.10 -51.99 22.80
CA PHE A 498 -33.71 -52.21 22.41
C PHE A 498 -33.52 -53.69 22.07
N ASN A 499 -33.78 -54.02 20.81
CA ASN A 499 -33.60 -55.34 20.23
C ASN A 499 -32.92 -55.27 18.85
N ARG A 500 -32.59 -56.43 18.25
CA ARG A 500 -31.93 -56.48 16.94
C ARG A 500 -32.76 -55.80 15.83
N ALA A 501 -34.09 -55.87 15.89
CA ALA A 501 -34.98 -55.24 14.90
C ALA A 501 -34.84 -53.71 14.89
N ASN A 502 -34.68 -53.08 16.06
CA ASN A 502 -34.50 -51.63 16.18
C ASN A 502 -33.03 -51.17 16.17
N ALA A 503 -32.05 -52.08 16.05
CA ALA A 503 -30.63 -51.75 16.12
C ALA A 503 -30.20 -50.67 15.11
N LEU A 504 -30.80 -50.63 13.91
CA LEU A 504 -30.52 -49.61 12.90
C LEU A 504 -30.97 -48.21 13.34
N LYS A 505 -32.12 -48.08 14.01
CA LYS A 505 -32.59 -46.81 14.61
C LYS A 505 -31.56 -46.32 15.63
N MET A 506 -31.07 -47.23 16.48
CA MET A 506 -30.08 -46.94 17.53
C MET A 506 -28.73 -46.49 16.94
N LYS A 507 -28.19 -47.22 15.95
CA LYS A 507 -26.93 -46.85 15.27
C LYS A 507 -27.03 -45.47 14.61
N ARG A 508 -28.16 -45.15 13.99
CA ARG A 508 -28.38 -43.82 13.37
C ARG A 508 -28.44 -42.71 14.41
N ALA A 509 -29.13 -42.93 15.52
CA ALA A 509 -29.19 -41.97 16.63
C ALA A 509 -27.81 -41.77 17.28
N CYS A 510 -27.08 -42.86 17.52
CA CYS A 510 -25.71 -42.84 18.04
C CYS A 510 -24.79 -41.97 17.17
N LYS A 511 -24.82 -42.16 15.84
CA LYS A 511 -24.05 -41.34 14.89
C LYS A 511 -24.42 -39.85 14.90
N LEU A 512 -25.69 -39.52 15.18
CA LEU A 512 -26.13 -38.12 15.31
C LEU A 512 -25.56 -37.48 16.58
N ILE A 513 -25.55 -38.21 17.70
CA ILE A 513 -24.98 -37.74 18.97
C ILE A 513 -23.45 -37.67 18.92
N GLU A 514 -22.79 -38.60 18.24
CA GLU A 514 -21.36 -38.52 17.94
C GLU A 514 -21.04 -37.22 17.18
N LYS A 515 -21.83 -36.91 16.14
CA LYS A 515 -21.70 -35.67 15.37
C LYS A 515 -21.95 -34.43 16.23
N ASP A 516 -22.94 -34.45 17.13
CA ASP A 516 -23.22 -33.36 18.05
C ASP A 516 -22.07 -33.13 19.04
N THR A 517 -21.58 -34.20 19.67
CA THR A 517 -20.48 -34.16 20.64
C THR A 517 -19.20 -33.65 19.99
N GLY A 518 -18.87 -34.14 18.79
CA GLY A 518 -17.74 -33.65 18.00
C GLY A 518 -17.87 -32.17 17.63
N LYS A 519 -19.08 -31.68 17.28
CA LYS A 519 -19.32 -30.25 17.05
C LYS A 519 -19.12 -29.42 18.31
N ARG A 520 -19.62 -29.87 19.47
CA ARG A 520 -19.47 -29.19 20.76
C ARG A 520 -18.00 -29.06 21.16
N ILE A 521 -17.19 -30.10 20.96
CA ILE A 521 -15.75 -30.05 21.23
C ILE A 521 -15.03 -29.10 20.27
N LYS A 522 -15.38 -29.09 18.98
CA LYS A 522 -14.85 -28.09 18.04
C LYS A 522 -15.23 -26.67 18.45
N LEU A 523 -16.46 -26.45 18.91
CA LEU A 523 -16.93 -25.15 19.36
C LEU A 523 -16.25 -24.71 20.67
N LEU A 524 -16.01 -25.65 21.60
CA LEU A 524 -15.19 -25.41 22.78
C LEU A 524 -13.77 -24.98 22.38
N SER A 525 -13.14 -25.73 21.47
CA SER A 525 -11.82 -25.39 20.94
C SER A 525 -11.79 -24.01 20.29
N LEU A 526 -12.82 -23.66 19.52
CA LEU A 526 -12.93 -22.35 18.87
C LEU A 526 -13.14 -21.23 19.89
N LYS A 527 -14.00 -21.41 20.90
CA LYS A 527 -14.20 -20.44 21.98
C LYS A 527 -12.92 -20.21 22.79
N LEU A 528 -12.14 -21.24 23.04
CA LEU A 528 -10.86 -21.12 23.74
C LEU A 528 -9.81 -20.41 22.88
N ASN A 529 -9.80 -20.69 21.58
CA ASN A 529 -8.82 -20.14 20.65
C ASN A 529 -9.20 -18.77 20.05
N SER A 530 -10.47 -18.35 20.16
CA SER A 530 -11.00 -17.15 19.49
C SER A 530 -10.22 -15.88 19.82
N GLY A 531 -9.77 -15.73 21.07
CA GLY A 531 -8.96 -14.58 21.48
C GLY A 531 -7.61 -14.51 20.76
N TYR A 532 -6.98 -15.66 20.49
CA TYR A 532 -5.70 -15.72 19.77
C TYR A 532 -5.87 -15.49 18.27
N ILE A 533 -6.94 -16.04 17.69
CA ILE A 533 -7.29 -15.80 16.29
C ILE A 533 -7.59 -14.32 16.08
N LEU A 534 -8.41 -13.71 16.95
CA LEU A 534 -8.75 -12.29 16.86
C LEU A 534 -7.53 -11.40 17.03
N PHE A 535 -6.68 -11.67 18.02
CA PHE A 535 -5.43 -10.95 18.21
C PHE A 535 -4.53 -11.03 16.97
N SER A 536 -4.35 -12.23 16.41
CA SER A 536 -3.46 -12.41 15.27
C SER A 536 -4.02 -11.80 13.99
N ALA A 537 -5.33 -11.89 13.77
CA ALA A 537 -6.00 -11.20 12.67
C ALA A 537 -5.90 -9.68 12.80
N ALA A 538 -6.03 -9.14 14.03
CA ALA A 538 -5.83 -7.72 14.29
C ALA A 538 -4.39 -7.28 14.03
N MET A 539 -3.38 -8.06 14.44
CA MET A 539 -1.98 -7.74 14.16
C MET A 539 -1.64 -7.80 12.67
N LEU A 540 -2.19 -8.76 11.94
CA LEU A 540 -2.08 -8.82 10.49
C LEU A 540 -2.69 -7.57 9.83
N PHE A 541 -3.92 -7.21 10.21
CA PHE A 541 -4.60 -6.01 9.71
C PHE A 541 -3.84 -4.73 10.04
N LEU A 542 -3.33 -4.58 11.27
CA LEU A 542 -2.55 -3.41 11.69
C LEU A 542 -1.24 -3.30 10.92
N SER A 543 -0.59 -4.43 10.61
CA SER A 543 0.63 -4.45 9.80
C SER A 543 0.36 -3.96 8.39
N GLU A 544 -0.72 -4.45 7.75
CA GLU A 544 -1.13 -3.99 6.42
C GLU A 544 -1.58 -2.52 6.41
N ALA A 545 -2.28 -2.07 7.46
CA ALA A 545 -2.66 -0.67 7.62
C ALA A 545 -1.43 0.25 7.70
N ALA A 546 -0.42 -0.15 8.48
CA ALA A 546 0.83 0.60 8.60
C ALA A 546 1.60 0.64 7.28
N ILE A 547 1.69 -0.48 6.57
CA ILE A 547 2.29 -0.56 5.22
C ILE A 547 1.55 0.36 4.24
N ALA A 548 0.23 0.33 4.25
CA ALA A 548 -0.59 1.13 3.35
C ALA A 548 -0.45 2.63 3.62
N TRP A 549 -0.28 3.04 4.89
CA TRP A 549 -0.07 4.45 5.25
C TRP A 549 1.19 5.01 4.59
N LEU A 550 2.29 4.26 4.57
CA LEU A 550 3.54 4.70 3.94
C LEU A 550 3.42 4.94 2.42
N ASN A 551 2.34 4.47 1.79
CA ASN A 551 2.12 4.63 0.36
C ASN A 551 1.25 5.86 0.05
N VAL A 552 1.58 6.57 -1.03
CA VAL A 552 0.83 7.75 -1.52
C VAL A 552 -0.67 7.46 -1.68
N ASN A 553 -1.01 6.29 -2.22
CA ASN A 553 -2.39 5.86 -2.45
C ASN A 553 -2.89 4.95 -1.32
N THR A 554 -2.93 5.43 -0.08
CA THR A 554 -3.22 4.64 1.13
C THR A 554 -4.44 3.72 1.00
N ALA A 555 -5.59 4.25 0.57
CA ALA A 555 -6.83 3.46 0.47
C ALA A 555 -6.76 2.36 -0.61
N ALA A 556 -6.10 2.63 -1.73
CA ALA A 556 -5.96 1.66 -2.82
C ALA A 556 -4.98 0.55 -2.42
N THR A 557 -3.83 0.90 -1.83
CA THR A 557 -2.86 -0.05 -1.31
C THR A 557 -3.48 -0.93 -0.23
N MET A 558 -4.23 -0.35 0.69
CA MET A 558 -4.95 -1.08 1.75
C MET A 558 -5.98 -2.06 1.16
N GLY A 559 -6.85 -1.59 0.25
CA GLY A 559 -7.85 -2.45 -0.38
C GLY A 559 -7.23 -3.61 -1.17
N PHE A 560 -6.12 -3.35 -1.85
CA PHE A 560 -5.39 -4.36 -2.61
C PHE A 560 -4.71 -5.39 -1.70
N LEU A 561 -3.95 -4.94 -0.68
CA LEU A 561 -3.29 -5.83 0.28
C LEU A 561 -4.31 -6.73 0.98
N LEU A 562 -5.39 -6.15 1.52
CA LEU A 562 -6.45 -6.91 2.18
C LEU A 562 -7.08 -7.94 1.24
N SER A 563 -7.37 -7.57 -0.02
CA SER A 563 -7.93 -8.50 -1.00
C SER A 563 -6.99 -9.67 -1.30
N ALA A 564 -5.70 -9.38 -1.51
CA ALA A 564 -4.68 -10.39 -1.76
C ALA A 564 -4.47 -11.30 -0.53
N THR A 565 -4.47 -10.73 0.68
CA THR A 565 -4.32 -11.46 1.95
C THR A 565 -5.51 -12.37 2.22
N LEU A 566 -6.74 -11.89 2.00
CA LEU A 566 -7.95 -12.71 2.13
C LEU A 566 -7.96 -13.85 1.10
N THR A 567 -7.52 -13.57 -0.13
CA THR A 567 -7.38 -14.57 -1.18
C THR A 567 -6.36 -15.64 -0.78
N ALA A 568 -5.16 -15.24 -0.33
CA ALA A 568 -4.13 -16.14 0.14
C ALA A 568 -4.63 -16.98 1.35
N ALA A 569 -5.30 -16.36 2.32
CA ALA A 569 -5.86 -17.05 3.48
C ALA A 569 -6.92 -18.09 3.10
N PHE A 570 -7.80 -17.77 2.14
CA PHE A 570 -8.79 -18.71 1.62
C PHE A 570 -8.15 -19.93 0.95
N TYR A 571 -7.12 -19.73 0.12
CA TYR A 571 -6.43 -20.83 -0.53
C TYR A 571 -5.54 -21.64 0.41
N ILE A 572 -4.91 -21.01 1.42
CA ILE A 572 -4.23 -21.72 2.51
C ILE A 572 -5.21 -22.60 3.30
N TRP A 573 -6.44 -22.11 3.52
CA TRP A 573 -7.49 -22.91 4.13
C TRP A 573 -7.86 -24.13 3.28
N ILE A 574 -8.02 -23.97 1.96
CA ILE A 574 -8.26 -25.09 1.02
C ILE A 574 -7.17 -26.15 1.10
N LEU A 575 -5.89 -25.75 1.21
CA LEU A 575 -4.77 -26.70 1.34
C LEU A 575 -4.90 -27.62 2.57
N ARG A 576 -5.59 -27.15 3.61
CA ARG A 576 -5.78 -27.85 4.88
C ARG A 576 -7.06 -28.69 4.96
N ILE A 577 -7.97 -28.57 3.99
CA ILE A 577 -9.19 -29.37 3.95
C ILE A 577 -8.89 -30.79 3.46
N SER A 578 -9.52 -31.78 4.10
CA SER A 578 -9.55 -33.17 3.64
C SER A 578 -10.69 -33.37 2.65
N PHE A 579 -10.38 -33.79 1.41
CA PHE A 579 -11.36 -34.09 0.38
C PHE A 579 -11.73 -35.57 0.37
N LYS A 580 -13.00 -35.89 0.09
CA LYS A 580 -13.50 -37.28 0.03
C LYS A 580 -12.93 -38.05 -1.16
N ARG A 581 -12.72 -37.39 -2.31
CA ARG A 581 -12.12 -37.99 -3.52
C ARG A 581 -10.70 -37.46 -3.70
N ARG A 582 -9.75 -38.37 -3.89
CA ARG A 582 -8.31 -38.06 -3.98
C ARG A 582 -7.97 -37.11 -5.14
N TRP A 583 -8.50 -37.37 -6.33
CA TRP A 583 -8.24 -36.55 -7.52
C TRP A 583 -8.72 -35.10 -7.38
N ILE A 584 -9.93 -34.88 -6.85
CA ILE A 584 -10.47 -33.54 -6.55
C ILE A 584 -9.58 -32.81 -5.55
N GLY A 585 -9.06 -33.52 -4.54
CA GLY A 585 -8.14 -32.94 -3.56
C GLY A 585 -6.80 -32.52 -4.16
N ILE A 586 -6.25 -33.30 -5.10
CA ILE A 586 -4.99 -32.96 -5.77
C ILE A 586 -5.18 -31.72 -6.65
N THR A 587 -6.21 -31.70 -7.50
CA THR A 587 -6.46 -30.57 -8.41
C THR A 587 -6.74 -29.27 -7.64
N ALA A 588 -7.59 -29.33 -6.60
CA ALA A 588 -7.89 -28.16 -5.77
C ALA A 588 -6.63 -27.63 -5.05
N LYS A 589 -5.73 -28.51 -4.61
CA LYS A 589 -4.48 -28.09 -3.95
C LYS A 589 -3.48 -27.47 -4.92
N ILE A 590 -3.31 -28.04 -6.12
CA ILE A 590 -2.46 -27.44 -7.16
C ILE A 590 -2.98 -26.04 -7.50
N PHE A 591 -4.28 -25.91 -7.75
CA PHE A 591 -4.91 -24.63 -8.01
C PHE A 591 -4.71 -23.63 -6.86
N ALA A 592 -4.87 -24.07 -5.61
CA ALA A 592 -4.62 -23.23 -4.44
C ALA A 592 -3.18 -22.73 -4.36
N VAL A 593 -2.18 -23.56 -4.65
CA VAL A 593 -0.76 -23.13 -4.67
C VAL A 593 -0.53 -22.07 -5.75
N VAL A 594 -1.08 -22.27 -6.96
CA VAL A 594 -0.98 -21.28 -8.05
C VAL A 594 -1.60 -19.96 -7.65
N MET A 595 -2.77 -19.98 -7.02
CA MET A 595 -3.45 -18.76 -6.58
C MET A 595 -2.71 -18.05 -5.44
N ILE A 596 -2.11 -18.79 -4.50
CA ILE A 596 -1.26 -18.19 -3.46
C ILE A 596 -0.03 -17.52 -4.09
N ALA A 597 0.62 -18.18 -5.07
CA ALA A 597 1.76 -17.61 -5.79
C ALA A 597 1.37 -16.35 -6.58
N LEU A 598 0.19 -16.36 -7.22
CA LEU A 598 -0.34 -15.19 -7.92
C LEU A 598 -0.64 -14.03 -6.94
N SER A 599 -1.27 -14.31 -5.79
CA SER A 599 -1.50 -13.30 -4.75
C SER A 599 -0.17 -12.73 -4.23
N ALA A 600 0.84 -13.56 -4.03
CA ALA A 600 2.17 -13.12 -3.61
C ALA A 600 2.85 -12.23 -4.67
N LEU A 601 2.78 -12.62 -5.94
CA LEU A 601 3.30 -11.83 -7.05
C LEU A 601 2.61 -10.46 -7.09
N MET A 602 1.28 -10.45 -6.97
CA MET A 602 0.48 -9.23 -6.96
C MET A 602 0.85 -8.31 -5.79
N MET A 603 1.04 -8.83 -4.58
CA MET A 603 1.55 -8.06 -3.44
C MET A 603 2.94 -7.48 -3.73
N SER A 604 3.85 -8.27 -4.31
CA SER A 604 5.23 -7.84 -4.60
C SER A 604 5.34 -6.69 -5.62
N LEU A 605 4.27 -6.39 -6.35
CA LEU A 605 4.19 -5.20 -7.21
C LEU A 605 4.01 -3.90 -6.42
N HIS A 606 3.52 -3.97 -5.18
CA HIS A 606 3.22 -2.82 -4.34
C HIS A 606 4.15 -2.70 -3.12
N VAL A 607 4.61 -3.83 -2.60
CA VAL A 607 5.47 -3.91 -1.41
C VAL A 607 6.69 -4.77 -1.69
N HIS A 608 7.73 -4.70 -0.86
CA HIS A 608 8.90 -5.55 -1.01
C HIS A 608 8.52 -7.04 -0.96
N ALA A 609 9.20 -7.85 -1.75
CA ALA A 609 8.98 -9.31 -1.77
C ALA A 609 9.17 -9.95 -0.39
N VAL A 610 10.11 -9.44 0.41
CA VAL A 610 10.33 -9.88 1.80
C VAL A 610 9.10 -9.61 2.67
N SER A 611 8.48 -8.43 2.54
CA SER A 611 7.24 -8.08 3.25
C SER A 611 6.10 -9.03 2.91
N THR A 612 5.99 -9.40 1.62
CA THR A 612 5.00 -10.38 1.15
C THR A 612 5.22 -11.75 1.80
N LEU A 613 6.47 -12.20 1.92
CA LEU A 613 6.80 -13.45 2.62
C LEU A 613 6.41 -13.40 4.10
N PHE A 614 6.64 -12.28 4.79
CA PHE A 614 6.21 -12.12 6.17
C PHE A 614 4.68 -12.12 6.32
N ILE A 615 3.93 -11.50 5.41
CA ILE A 615 2.46 -11.56 5.39
C ILE A 615 1.97 -12.99 5.21
N LEU A 616 2.51 -13.74 4.25
CA LEU A 616 2.16 -15.15 4.05
C LEU A 616 2.54 -16.00 5.27
N ALA A 617 3.68 -15.73 5.90
CA ALA A 617 4.11 -16.40 7.12
C ALA A 617 3.19 -16.08 8.30
N MET A 618 2.63 -14.87 8.40
CA MET A 618 1.61 -14.52 9.39
C MET A 618 0.35 -15.35 9.20
N ILE A 619 -0.19 -15.39 7.97
CA ILE A 619 -1.38 -16.19 7.65
C ILE A 619 -1.14 -17.67 7.97
N TRP A 620 0.00 -18.21 7.52
CA TRP A 620 0.38 -19.59 7.79
C TRP A 620 0.49 -19.88 9.29
N SER A 621 1.13 -18.99 10.05
CA SER A 621 1.27 -19.09 11.50
C SER A 621 -0.10 -19.13 12.19
N ILE A 622 -1.03 -18.26 11.80
CA ILE A 622 -2.41 -18.24 12.33
C ILE A 622 -3.06 -19.62 12.17
N PHE A 623 -2.97 -20.22 10.98
CA PHE A 623 -3.53 -21.55 10.74
C PHE A 623 -2.80 -22.64 11.53
N VAL A 624 -1.46 -22.66 11.52
CA VAL A 624 -0.64 -23.65 12.24
C VAL A 624 -0.95 -23.62 13.73
N TYR A 625 -0.83 -22.48 14.38
CA TYR A 625 -1.05 -22.37 15.81
C TYR A 625 -2.51 -22.62 16.19
N SER A 626 -3.47 -22.17 15.36
CA SER A 626 -4.88 -22.50 15.58
C SER A 626 -5.13 -24.01 15.59
N SER A 627 -4.50 -24.75 14.67
CA SER A 627 -4.59 -26.21 14.64
C SER A 627 -3.85 -26.90 15.79
N LEU A 628 -2.71 -26.35 16.23
CA LEU A 628 -1.93 -26.90 17.36
C LEU A 628 -2.67 -26.70 18.69
N PHE A 629 -3.23 -25.51 18.91
CA PHE A 629 -3.93 -25.17 20.15
C PHE A 629 -5.26 -25.92 20.28
N ALA A 630 -5.86 -26.33 19.16
CA ALA A 630 -7.04 -27.17 19.12
C ALA A 630 -6.77 -28.65 19.47
N LYS A 631 -5.50 -29.10 19.48
CA LYS A 631 -5.16 -30.47 19.89
C LYS A 631 -5.43 -30.67 21.38
N ARG A 632 -5.56 -31.95 21.79
CA ARG A 632 -5.79 -32.35 23.19
C ARG A 632 -4.73 -31.82 24.16
N ASN A 633 -3.48 -31.72 23.72
CA ASN A 633 -2.37 -31.18 24.51
C ASN A 633 -2.31 -29.64 24.53
N GLY A 634 -3.17 -28.97 23.76
CA GLY A 634 -3.26 -27.51 23.69
C GLY A 634 -4.27 -26.95 24.70
N LEU A 635 -5.13 -26.04 24.24
CA LEU A 635 -6.08 -25.31 25.10
C LEU A 635 -7.14 -26.22 25.75
N ILE A 636 -7.41 -27.39 25.16
CA ILE A 636 -8.40 -28.34 25.68
C ILE A 636 -7.84 -29.13 26.88
N LYS A 637 -6.52 -29.15 27.10
CA LYS A 637 -5.84 -29.90 28.17
C LYS A 637 -6.49 -29.72 29.54
N ASN A 638 -6.79 -28.47 29.92
CA ASN A 638 -7.37 -28.19 31.24
C ASN A 638 -8.83 -28.67 31.36
N ASN A 639 -9.60 -28.63 30.27
CA ASN A 639 -10.95 -29.20 30.25
C ASN A 639 -10.93 -30.74 30.35
N ILE A 640 -9.89 -31.39 29.81
CA ILE A 640 -9.68 -32.84 29.97
C ILE A 640 -9.34 -33.15 31.43
N LYS A 641 -8.40 -32.39 32.03
CA LYS A 641 -8.03 -32.52 33.45
C LYS A 641 -9.24 -32.31 34.36
N GLU A 642 -10.06 -31.29 34.10
CA GLU A 642 -11.32 -31.04 34.82
C GLU A 642 -12.31 -32.21 34.70
N ALA A 643 -12.49 -32.79 33.50
CA ALA A 643 -13.40 -33.91 33.31
C ALA A 643 -12.94 -35.17 34.08
N VAL A 644 -11.64 -35.44 34.09
CA VAL A 644 -11.05 -36.56 34.87
C VAL A 644 -11.19 -36.32 36.37
N LEU A 645 -10.85 -35.12 36.85
CA LEU A 645 -11.00 -34.73 38.26
C LEU A 645 -12.47 -34.79 38.71
N PHE A 646 -13.41 -34.41 37.86
CA PHE A 646 -14.84 -34.50 38.15
C PHE A 646 -15.28 -35.95 38.35
N GLY A 647 -14.78 -36.89 37.52
CA GLY A 647 -15.03 -38.32 37.69
C GLY A 647 -14.48 -38.87 39.01
N GLN A 648 -13.26 -38.47 39.37
CA GLN A 648 -12.65 -38.83 40.67
C GLN A 648 -13.45 -38.29 41.85
N LYS A 649 -13.95 -37.04 41.77
CA LYS A 649 -14.80 -36.44 42.80
C LYS A 649 -16.13 -37.20 42.97
N LEU A 650 -16.77 -37.59 41.87
CA LEU A 650 -17.98 -38.42 41.91
C LEU A 650 -17.68 -39.75 42.61
N ALA A 651 -16.59 -40.44 42.23
CA ALA A 651 -16.20 -41.70 42.85
C ALA A 651 -15.86 -41.57 44.35
N ALA A 652 -15.20 -40.48 44.76
CA ALA A 652 -14.82 -40.23 46.16
C ALA A 652 -16.03 -39.90 47.05
N ASN A 653 -17.00 -39.15 46.53
CA ASN A 653 -18.19 -38.70 47.27
C ASN A 653 -19.40 -39.63 47.09
N ALA A 654 -19.18 -40.88 46.66
CA ALA A 654 -20.28 -41.79 46.32
C ALA A 654 -21.26 -42.00 47.48
N GLN A 655 -20.76 -42.17 48.71
CA GLN A 655 -21.58 -42.37 49.91
C GLN A 655 -22.52 -41.19 50.18
N ALA A 656 -22.08 -39.94 49.96
CA ALA A 656 -22.91 -38.75 50.16
C ALA A 656 -23.95 -38.58 49.05
N ILE A 657 -23.58 -38.87 47.80
CA ILE A 657 -24.45 -38.68 46.63
C ILE A 657 -25.58 -39.72 46.57
N ILE A 658 -25.32 -40.95 47.03
CA ILE A 658 -26.29 -42.06 47.07
C ILE A 658 -27.49 -41.74 47.97
N LEU A 659 -27.27 -41.04 49.09
CA LEU A 659 -28.30 -40.73 50.10
C LEU A 659 -29.29 -39.62 49.68
N GLY A 660 -29.17 -39.06 48.47
CA GLY A 660 -29.89 -37.85 48.09
C GLY A 660 -30.41 -37.82 46.67
N ARG A 661 -31.27 -36.82 46.39
CA ARG A 661 -31.79 -36.52 45.03
C ARG A 661 -30.69 -36.19 44.01
N GLU A 662 -29.46 -35.97 44.46
CA GLU A 662 -28.29 -35.71 43.62
C GLU A 662 -27.91 -36.92 42.76
N PHE A 663 -28.14 -38.16 43.22
CA PHE A 663 -27.84 -39.35 42.43
C PHE A 663 -28.57 -39.32 41.08
N LYS A 664 -29.88 -39.05 41.07
CA LYS A 664 -30.68 -38.92 39.84
C LYS A 664 -30.11 -37.85 38.90
N GLN A 665 -29.60 -36.75 39.45
CA GLN A 665 -29.03 -35.65 38.67
C GLN A 665 -27.66 -35.99 38.08
N GLN A 666 -26.84 -36.77 38.80
CA GLN A 666 -25.46 -37.09 38.40
C GLN A 666 -25.31 -38.46 37.73
N GLN A 667 -26.33 -39.32 37.75
CA GLN A 667 -26.30 -40.68 37.20
C GLN A 667 -25.71 -40.77 35.78
N ALA A 668 -26.08 -39.84 34.90
CA ALA A 668 -25.52 -39.78 33.55
C ALA A 668 -24.01 -39.46 33.52
N ASN A 669 -23.56 -38.55 34.39
CA ASN A 669 -22.15 -38.18 34.53
C ASN A 669 -21.33 -39.28 35.21
N ILE A 670 -21.89 -39.93 36.23
CA ILE A 670 -21.31 -41.08 36.94
C ILE A 670 -21.01 -42.19 35.94
N TYR A 671 -21.98 -42.54 35.09
CA TYR A 671 -21.79 -43.54 34.05
C TYR A 671 -20.78 -43.10 32.98
N ALA A 672 -20.83 -41.84 32.54
CA ALA A 672 -19.92 -41.29 31.53
C ALA A 672 -18.43 -41.31 31.97
N LEU A 673 -18.16 -41.23 33.27
CA LEU A 673 -16.80 -41.11 33.81
C LEU A 673 -16.30 -42.38 34.50
N ASP A 674 -16.94 -43.53 34.23
CA ASP A 674 -16.62 -44.85 34.79
C ASP A 674 -16.65 -44.88 36.34
N ALA A 675 -17.50 -44.08 36.98
CA ALA A 675 -17.66 -44.07 38.44
C ALA A 675 -18.79 -44.98 38.93
N GLY A 676 -19.49 -45.67 38.03
CA GLY A 676 -20.71 -46.46 38.33
C GLY A 676 -20.51 -47.56 39.37
N ASP A 677 -19.36 -48.22 39.40
CA ASP A 677 -19.08 -49.35 40.32
C ASP A 677 -19.10 -48.93 41.80
N ARG A 678 -19.00 -47.64 42.09
CA ARG A 678 -19.07 -47.08 43.45
C ARG A 678 -20.49 -46.82 43.95
N TYR A 679 -21.51 -47.04 43.11
CA TYR A 679 -22.91 -46.73 43.39
C TYR A 679 -23.77 -48.00 43.36
N PRO A 680 -23.80 -48.83 44.42
CA PRO A 680 -24.69 -49.98 44.48
C PRO A 680 -26.16 -49.54 44.56
N LYS A 681 -27.06 -50.40 44.09
CA LYS A 681 -28.51 -50.18 44.18
C LYS A 681 -28.96 -50.32 45.64
N THR A 682 -29.41 -49.24 46.26
CA THR A 682 -29.99 -49.22 47.62
C THR A 682 -31.50 -48.93 47.55
N GLU A 683 -32.24 -49.23 48.61
CA GLU A 683 -33.70 -49.01 48.67
C GLU A 683 -34.09 -47.54 48.40
N GLU A 684 -33.27 -46.59 48.87
CA GLU A 684 -33.52 -45.15 48.76
C GLU A 684 -33.45 -44.60 47.32
N ILE A 685 -32.65 -45.21 46.44
CA ILE A 685 -32.50 -44.80 45.04
C ILE A 685 -33.09 -45.79 44.05
N ALA A 686 -33.71 -46.89 44.53
CA ALA A 686 -34.17 -48.00 43.71
C ALA A 686 -35.09 -47.55 42.56
N ASP A 687 -35.98 -46.59 42.82
CA ASP A 687 -36.93 -46.07 41.85
C ASP A 687 -36.27 -45.30 40.69
N ASP A 688 -35.16 -44.63 40.97
CA ASP A 688 -34.43 -43.77 40.02
C ASP A 688 -33.14 -44.41 39.48
N TYR A 689 -32.76 -45.59 39.97
CA TYR A 689 -31.58 -46.34 39.56
C TYR A 689 -31.79 -46.99 38.18
N ARG A 690 -30.96 -46.61 37.21
CA ARG A 690 -30.99 -47.06 35.81
C ARG A 690 -29.60 -47.45 35.28
N LEU A 691 -28.57 -47.45 36.13
CA LEU A 691 -27.22 -47.89 35.78
C LEU A 691 -27.18 -49.41 35.47
N ASP A 692 -28.03 -50.20 36.14
CA ASP A 692 -28.22 -51.64 35.93
C ASP A 692 -28.72 -52.00 34.53
N LEU A 693 -29.41 -51.06 33.87
CA LEU A 693 -29.95 -51.26 32.52
C LEU A 693 -28.94 -50.96 31.40
N MET A 694 -27.85 -50.23 31.68
CA MET A 694 -26.90 -49.80 30.67
C MET A 694 -26.07 -50.94 30.02
N PRO A 695 -25.70 -52.03 30.72
CA PRO A 695 -25.07 -53.20 30.11
C PRO A 695 -25.91 -53.80 28.97
N MET A 696 -27.24 -53.84 29.11
CA MET A 696 -28.15 -54.34 28.06
C MET A 696 -28.04 -53.52 26.77
N VAL A 697 -27.89 -52.20 26.90
CA VAL A 697 -27.70 -51.27 25.77
C VAL A 697 -26.34 -51.47 25.10
N LYS A 698 -25.29 -51.65 25.91
CA LYS A 698 -23.90 -51.79 25.45
C LYS A 698 -23.69 -53.08 24.65
N ASN A 699 -24.39 -54.15 24.99
CA ASN A 699 -24.29 -55.44 24.32
C ASN A 699 -24.99 -55.45 22.94
N LEU A 700 -25.94 -54.54 22.73
CA LEU A 700 -26.74 -54.48 21.50
C LEU A 700 -26.17 -53.57 20.40
N LEU A 701 -25.50 -52.49 20.80
CA LEU A 701 -24.79 -51.55 19.92
C LEU A 701 -23.46 -52.12 19.45
#